data_AF-A0A6B1AJL0-F1
#
_entry.id   AF-A0A6B1AJL0-F1
#
_cell.length_a   1.000
_cell.length_b   1.000
_cell.length_c   1.000
_cell.angle_alpha   90.00
_cell.angle_beta   90.00
_cell.angle_gamma   90.00
#
_symmetry.space_group_name_H-M   'P 1'
#
loop_
_entity.id
_entity.type
_entity.pdbx_description
1 polymer ?
#
loop_
_entity_poly.entity_id
_entity_poly.type
_entity_poly.pdbx_seq_one_letter_code
_entity_poly.pdbx_strand_id
1 'polypeptide(L)'
;MLRLCRGLPGFVSGLAIAACGGGTTDPPPPPPPLATGCGGAATPSVSVTLDLTPGQHVTLDNAADIRAFRLAGSDASRDYQVIVQSASQAPGQSVDGCMRVRAERASGNATPPRPPRLTSGGGELSRNLRRRASWFARERVLRERDLRELAAVGAQPVRSRTPGLDPLNLADARQPPDLGDTLSFRVGVGAGLIVNCRNPTTVLGEVRYAGEHFTIVEDLQFHDQPDSDRFSAAEFEAIGRELDEVVYPVDVAYFGGPADIDNNGTVFALFTAEVNKLTPAGEESVVAGFFLARDLTSRSSCEASNEGEIFYLVGLDPDEDFGAEIDREFGNALARSTVAHEFAHLLNTQQRVTLGSGNIFGDREVAWLDEGMAHLAEEVAGLRAAGFGTRSNLDLDMITTGEEQLAAYNHFHIVNQIRLGRFLRGGCPPDPDGPGAAPALGDAVGEDPGGVESLAFRGFAYGFVRWLGDQFGASGSGGALPGSREEELFRYLTSGGPAHFKGVTNVERTLQTVAGVEMEWEELLSLYLTSLVADDRVPAEADPRTQWTTWNLPALYRQLSESNLGDRCPFTRDFPLTPSRVNVHVSTNSSTEFTVNSSTGRYFSLVSSGATPGLVVEVMDPAGADLPDRAQAQVTVLRTR
;
A
#
# COMPACT_ATOMS: atom_id res chain seq x y z
N MET A 1 -8.51 -58.05 41.24
CA MET A 1 -9.32 -59.19 41.73
C MET A 1 -9.83 -60.00 40.55
N LEU A 2 -9.60 -61.31 40.62
CA LEU A 2 -9.98 -62.45 39.78
C LEU A 2 -10.60 -62.30 38.37
N ARG A 3 -9.94 -62.99 37.42
CA ARG A 3 -10.53 -63.61 36.22
C ARG A 3 -11.55 -64.69 36.61
N LEU A 4 -12.64 -64.84 35.84
CA LEU A 4 -13.00 -66.11 35.16
C LEU A 4 -14.27 -65.98 34.30
N CYS A 5 -14.14 -66.45 33.07
CA CYS A 5 -15.16 -66.55 32.02
C CYS A 5 -16.27 -67.56 32.35
N ARG A 6 -17.47 -67.34 31.79
CA ARG A 6 -18.33 -68.36 31.15
C ARG A 6 -19.36 -67.67 30.25
N GLY A 7 -19.38 -68.03 28.97
CA GLY A 7 -20.34 -67.55 27.98
C GLY A 7 -21.35 -68.62 27.58
N LEU A 8 -22.39 -68.20 26.83
CA LEU A 8 -23.12 -68.89 25.74
C LEU A 8 -24.32 -68.01 25.29
N PRO A 9 -24.89 -68.18 24.08
CA PRO A 9 -24.61 -67.30 22.93
C PRO A 9 -25.87 -66.61 22.36
N GLY A 10 -25.67 -65.62 21.48
CA GLY A 10 -26.75 -64.96 20.76
C GLY A 10 -26.27 -64.11 19.59
N PHE A 11 -25.90 -64.78 18.49
CA PHE A 11 -26.34 -64.50 17.12
C PHE A 11 -26.24 -63.08 16.51
N VAL A 12 -25.59 -63.05 15.33
CA VAL A 12 -25.88 -62.26 14.10
C VAL A 12 -24.85 -61.18 13.69
N SER A 13 -24.08 -61.59 12.67
CA SER A 13 -23.67 -60.86 11.45
C SER A 13 -22.64 -59.72 11.53
N GLY A 14 -21.39 -60.15 11.46
CA GLY A 14 -20.39 -59.81 10.42
C GLY A 14 -20.63 -58.61 9.50
N LEU A 15 -19.77 -57.59 9.67
CA LEU A 15 -19.03 -56.99 8.56
C LEU A 15 -17.59 -56.71 9.05
N ALA A 16 -16.60 -57.25 8.33
CA ALA A 16 -15.21 -57.28 8.75
C ALA A 16 -14.52 -55.92 8.54
N ILE A 17 -14.06 -55.32 9.65
CA ILE A 17 -12.99 -54.31 9.64
C ILE A 17 -11.67 -55.08 9.73
N ALA A 18 -10.91 -55.11 8.64
CA ALA A 18 -9.55 -55.62 8.65
C ALA A 18 -8.60 -54.51 9.09
N ALA A 19 -8.15 -54.58 10.34
CA ALA A 19 -6.98 -53.87 10.84
C ALA A 19 -5.83 -54.88 10.98
N CYS A 20 -4.80 -54.72 10.16
CA CYS A 20 -3.44 -55.22 10.28
C CYS A 20 -2.59 -54.16 9.56
N GLY A 21 -1.42 -53.69 9.96
CA GLY A 21 -0.49 -53.98 11.04
C GLY A 21 0.70 -53.04 10.79
N GLY A 22 1.42 -52.67 11.84
CA GLY A 22 2.46 -51.63 11.79
C GLY A 22 3.55 -51.89 10.74
N GLY A 23 3.76 -50.87 9.91
CA GLY A 23 4.99 -50.66 9.16
C GLY A 23 5.52 -49.27 9.53
N THR A 24 6.77 -49.20 9.95
CA THR A 24 7.51 -47.96 10.16
C THR A 24 7.57 -47.19 8.84
N THR A 25 6.71 -46.19 8.68
CA THR A 25 6.91 -45.15 7.67
C THR A 25 8.02 -44.25 8.18
N ASP A 26 9.22 -44.41 7.61
CA ASP A 26 10.21 -43.35 7.65
C ASP A 26 9.54 -42.03 7.24
N PRO A 27 9.85 -40.89 7.88
CA PRO A 27 9.41 -39.60 7.38
C PRO A 27 9.81 -39.49 5.90
N PRO A 28 8.98 -38.86 5.05
CA PRO A 28 9.39 -38.60 3.67
C PRO A 28 10.79 -37.96 3.71
N PRO A 29 11.72 -38.39 2.85
CA PRO A 29 13.05 -37.79 2.82
C PRO A 29 12.86 -36.27 2.72
N PRO A 30 13.66 -35.47 3.45
CA PRO A 30 13.62 -34.02 3.28
C PRO A 30 13.74 -33.74 1.78
N PRO A 31 13.02 -32.72 1.26
CA PRO A 31 13.19 -32.32 -0.13
C PRO A 31 14.69 -32.20 -0.41
N PRO A 32 15.17 -32.68 -1.56
CA PRO A 32 16.59 -32.57 -1.89
C PRO A 32 16.99 -31.12 -1.68
N PRO A 33 18.18 -30.85 -1.08
CA PRO A 33 18.66 -29.49 -0.98
C PRO A 33 18.57 -28.85 -2.36
N LEU A 34 17.96 -27.66 -2.45
CA LEU A 34 17.92 -26.84 -3.66
C LEU A 34 19.31 -26.92 -4.29
N ALA A 35 19.39 -27.38 -5.54
CA ALA A 35 20.63 -27.35 -6.28
C ALA A 35 21.12 -25.90 -6.26
N THR A 36 22.24 -25.65 -5.61
CA THR A 36 22.83 -24.31 -5.56
C THR A 36 23.38 -24.02 -6.95
N GLY A 37 22.80 -23.04 -7.64
CA GLY A 37 23.17 -22.67 -9.00
C GLY A 37 22.12 -23.05 -10.03
N CYS A 38 22.01 -22.20 -11.04
CA CYS A 38 20.88 -22.10 -11.97
C CYS A 38 20.77 -23.20 -13.03
N GLY A 39 20.82 -24.47 -12.62
CA GLY A 39 20.73 -25.63 -13.50
C GLY A 39 21.87 -25.73 -14.53
N GLY A 40 22.29 -26.95 -14.85
CA GLY A 40 23.27 -27.22 -15.91
C GLY A 40 22.66 -27.30 -17.31
N ALA A 41 21.54 -26.61 -17.58
CA ALA A 41 20.85 -26.69 -18.86
C ALA A 41 21.71 -26.16 -20.02
N ALA A 42 21.56 -26.76 -21.20
CA ALA A 42 22.23 -26.29 -22.42
C ALA A 42 21.81 -24.84 -22.70
N THR A 43 22.76 -24.01 -23.16
CA THR A 43 22.48 -22.63 -23.59
C THR A 43 21.39 -22.68 -24.67
N PRO A 44 20.21 -22.08 -24.43
CA PRO A 44 19.15 -22.01 -25.44
C PRO A 44 19.62 -21.18 -26.65
N SER A 45 18.97 -21.37 -27.79
CA SER A 45 19.18 -20.51 -28.96
C SER A 45 18.74 -19.08 -28.64
N VAL A 46 19.60 -18.10 -28.89
CA VAL A 46 19.26 -16.69 -28.74
C VAL A 46 18.46 -16.23 -29.96
N SER A 47 17.21 -15.82 -29.74
CA SER A 47 16.27 -15.38 -30.77
C SER A 47 16.32 -13.88 -31.04
N VAL A 48 16.69 -13.07 -30.05
CA VAL A 48 16.70 -11.60 -30.15
C VAL A 48 18.05 -10.99 -29.75
N THR A 49 18.46 -9.93 -30.45
CA THR A 49 19.63 -9.10 -30.11
C THR A 49 19.19 -7.64 -29.94
N LEU A 50 19.46 -7.07 -28.77
CA LEU A 50 19.12 -5.70 -28.41
C LEU A 50 20.35 -4.79 -28.56
N ASP A 51 20.21 -3.73 -29.35
CA ASP A 51 21.19 -2.64 -29.49
C ASP A 51 20.50 -1.32 -29.18
N LEU A 52 20.40 -1.03 -27.88
CA LEU A 52 19.64 0.11 -27.36
C LEU A 52 20.48 1.39 -27.34
N THR A 53 19.84 2.54 -27.40
CA THR A 53 20.42 3.86 -27.10
C THR A 53 20.17 4.27 -25.65
N PRO A 54 20.98 5.17 -25.02
CA PRO A 54 20.73 5.57 -23.64
C PRO A 54 19.32 6.17 -23.47
N GLY A 55 18.58 5.72 -22.45
CA GLY A 55 17.17 6.05 -22.22
C GLY A 55 16.17 5.14 -22.92
N GLN A 56 16.60 4.33 -23.90
CA GLN A 56 15.73 3.38 -24.59
C GLN A 56 15.54 2.12 -23.73
N HIS A 57 14.30 1.66 -23.64
CA HIS A 57 13.94 0.38 -23.04
C HIS A 57 13.18 -0.51 -24.04
N VAL A 58 13.25 -1.83 -23.83
CA VAL A 58 12.47 -2.85 -24.54
C VAL A 58 12.01 -3.89 -23.54
N THR A 59 10.74 -4.29 -23.64
CA THR A 59 10.13 -5.35 -22.83
C THR A 59 9.97 -6.61 -23.67
N LEU A 60 10.51 -7.72 -23.17
CA LEU A 60 10.37 -9.05 -23.75
C LEU A 60 9.28 -9.81 -22.97
N ASP A 61 8.29 -10.32 -23.68
CA ASP A 61 7.09 -10.96 -23.12
C ASP A 61 6.85 -12.38 -23.67
N ASN A 62 7.48 -12.74 -24.78
CA ASN A 62 7.44 -14.10 -25.29
C ASN A 62 8.50 -14.99 -24.60
N ALA A 63 8.12 -16.24 -24.33
CA ALA A 63 8.93 -17.16 -23.55
C ALA A 63 10.34 -17.41 -24.13
N ALA A 64 10.49 -17.43 -25.46
CA ALA A 64 11.77 -17.68 -26.11
C ALA A 64 12.77 -16.51 -25.91
N ASP A 65 12.30 -15.27 -26.09
CA ASP A 65 13.10 -14.07 -25.93
C ASP A 65 13.42 -13.79 -24.46
N ILE A 66 12.47 -14.07 -23.54
CA ILE A 66 12.72 -14.04 -22.10
C ILE A 66 13.79 -15.07 -21.73
N ARG A 67 13.68 -16.29 -22.27
CA ARG A 67 14.58 -17.38 -21.94
C ARG A 67 16.03 -17.05 -22.29
N ALA A 68 16.28 -16.46 -23.46
CA ALA A 68 17.59 -15.91 -23.76
C ALA A 68 17.59 -14.82 -24.83
N PHE A 69 18.27 -13.72 -24.52
CA PHE A 69 18.50 -12.60 -25.41
C PHE A 69 19.96 -12.15 -25.41
N ARG A 70 20.38 -11.51 -26.50
CA ARG A 70 21.71 -10.91 -26.62
C ARG A 70 21.64 -9.40 -26.41
N LEU A 71 22.57 -8.85 -25.65
CA LEU A 71 22.89 -7.42 -25.66
C LEU A 71 24.09 -7.18 -26.56
N ALA A 72 23.96 -6.24 -27.50
CA ALA A 72 25.01 -5.92 -28.44
C ALA A 72 26.26 -5.36 -27.74
N GLY A 73 27.42 -5.86 -28.15
CA GLY A 73 28.72 -5.36 -27.72
C GLY A 73 29.07 -4.01 -28.34
N SER A 74 30.08 -3.35 -27.78
CA SER A 74 30.52 -2.02 -28.19
C SER A 74 31.94 -1.75 -27.72
N ASP A 75 32.68 -0.94 -28.48
CA ASP A 75 34.02 -0.47 -28.09
C ASP A 75 33.97 0.56 -26.93
N ALA A 76 32.79 1.11 -26.64
CA ALA A 76 32.50 1.95 -25.48
C ALA A 76 31.79 1.18 -24.35
N SER A 77 31.84 1.74 -23.15
CA SER A 77 31.07 1.26 -22.00
C SER A 77 29.58 1.43 -22.21
N ARG A 78 28.83 0.38 -21.90
CA ARG A 78 27.37 0.36 -21.84
C ARG A 78 26.91 -0.16 -20.48
N ASP A 79 25.94 0.52 -19.89
CA ASP A 79 25.31 0.09 -18.64
C ASP A 79 23.81 -0.16 -18.86
N TYR A 80 23.34 -1.31 -18.40
CA TYR A 80 21.95 -1.73 -18.54
C TYR A 80 21.32 -1.99 -17.18
N GLN A 81 20.02 -1.70 -17.08
CA GLN A 81 19.14 -2.26 -16.06
C GLN A 81 18.33 -3.36 -16.72
N VAL A 82 18.34 -4.54 -16.12
CA VAL A 82 17.49 -5.68 -16.49
C VAL A 82 16.50 -5.90 -15.37
N ILE A 83 15.22 -5.81 -15.69
CA ILE A 83 14.11 -5.97 -14.75
C ILE A 83 13.39 -7.27 -15.13
N VAL A 84 13.48 -8.29 -14.29
CA VAL A 84 12.71 -9.52 -14.45
C VAL A 84 11.45 -9.39 -13.61
N GLN A 85 10.28 -9.29 -14.25
CA GLN A 85 9.01 -9.06 -13.58
C GLN A 85 8.06 -10.24 -13.72
N SER A 86 7.13 -10.34 -12.78
CA SER A 86 5.96 -11.22 -12.85
C SER A 86 4.74 -10.34 -13.04
N ALA A 87 4.11 -10.41 -14.22
CA ALA A 87 2.91 -9.65 -14.50
C ALA A 87 1.63 -10.33 -13.97
N SER A 88 1.79 -11.47 -13.29
CA SER A 88 0.70 -12.20 -12.65
C SER A 88 -0.12 -11.28 -11.76
N GLN A 89 -1.44 -11.38 -11.94
CA GLN A 89 -2.44 -10.66 -11.15
C GLN A 89 -2.91 -11.48 -9.94
N ALA A 90 -2.37 -12.69 -9.73
CA ALA A 90 -2.79 -13.60 -8.67
C ALA A 90 -2.14 -13.20 -7.32
N PRO A 91 -2.90 -12.74 -6.32
CA PRO A 91 -2.34 -12.30 -5.04
C PRO A 91 -1.57 -13.39 -4.29
N GLY A 92 -0.57 -12.99 -3.50
CA GLY A 92 0.25 -13.88 -2.69
C GLY A 92 1.06 -14.94 -3.46
N GLN A 93 1.07 -14.92 -4.80
CA GLN A 93 1.90 -15.83 -5.58
C GLN A 93 3.32 -15.31 -5.74
N SER A 94 4.27 -16.24 -5.71
CA SER A 94 5.68 -16.00 -6.01
C SER A 94 6.23 -17.03 -6.98
N VAL A 95 7.27 -16.64 -7.69
CA VAL A 95 8.01 -17.47 -8.64
C VAL A 95 9.49 -17.30 -8.36
N ASP A 96 10.16 -18.43 -8.15
CA ASP A 96 11.61 -18.48 -8.09
C ASP A 96 12.19 -18.56 -9.50
N GLY A 97 13.28 -17.84 -9.72
CA GLY A 97 13.98 -17.81 -10.98
C GLY A 97 15.48 -17.69 -10.81
N CYS A 98 16.18 -17.71 -11.93
CA CYS A 98 17.57 -17.34 -12.02
C CYS A 98 17.85 -16.57 -13.29
N MET A 99 18.68 -15.53 -13.15
CA MET A 99 19.31 -14.84 -14.25
C MET A 99 20.78 -15.28 -14.39
N ARG A 100 21.20 -15.64 -15.60
CA ARG A 100 22.60 -15.88 -15.96
C ARG A 100 23.06 -14.90 -17.02
N VAL A 101 24.25 -14.33 -16.85
CA VAL A 101 24.87 -13.38 -17.78
C VAL A 101 26.22 -13.92 -18.22
N ARG A 102 26.40 -14.09 -19.53
CA ARG A 102 27.62 -14.61 -20.14
C ARG A 102 28.15 -13.68 -21.23
N ALA A 103 29.42 -13.32 -21.16
CA ALA A 103 30.10 -12.69 -22.29
C ALA A 103 30.44 -13.74 -23.36
N GLU A 104 30.26 -13.39 -24.64
CA GLU A 104 30.41 -14.32 -25.77
C GLU A 104 31.85 -14.86 -25.98
N ARG A 105 32.82 -14.47 -25.15
CA ARG A 105 34.21 -14.97 -25.15
C ARG A 105 34.74 -15.37 -23.76
N ALA A 106 33.87 -15.71 -22.83
CA ALA A 106 34.28 -16.01 -21.46
C ALA A 106 34.63 -17.49 -21.20
N SER A 107 35.83 -17.74 -20.67
CA SER A 107 36.17 -18.96 -19.91
C SER A 107 36.60 -18.59 -18.48
N GLY A 108 35.89 -19.11 -17.48
CA GLY A 108 36.39 -19.34 -16.10
C GLY A 108 36.45 -18.15 -15.12
N ASN A 109 35.57 -18.23 -14.11
CA ASN A 109 35.38 -17.46 -12.86
C ASN A 109 36.49 -16.54 -12.32
N ALA A 110 36.07 -15.35 -11.85
CA ALA A 110 36.74 -14.60 -10.79
C ALA A 110 35.70 -13.97 -9.83
N THR A 111 35.90 -14.14 -8.53
CA THR A 111 35.06 -13.61 -7.43
C THR A 111 35.70 -12.34 -6.85
N PRO A 112 34.98 -11.22 -6.71
CA PRO A 112 35.51 -10.00 -6.08
C PRO A 112 35.30 -9.98 -4.54
N PRO A 113 36.19 -9.32 -3.77
CA PRO A 113 36.05 -9.18 -2.32
C PRO A 113 35.15 -8.00 -1.90
N ARG A 114 34.51 -8.15 -0.73
CA ARG A 114 33.55 -7.21 -0.11
C ARG A 114 34.26 -6.21 0.82
N PRO A 115 33.93 -4.90 0.79
CA PRO A 115 34.42 -3.93 1.78
C PRO A 115 33.58 -3.95 3.08
N PRO A 116 34.18 -3.61 4.24
CA PRO A 116 33.47 -3.53 5.52
C PRO A 116 32.68 -2.22 5.67
N ARG A 117 31.59 -2.23 6.44
CA ARG A 117 30.82 -1.04 6.83
C ARG A 117 30.63 -0.96 8.35
N LEU A 118 30.67 0.28 8.83
CA LEU A 118 30.60 0.73 10.22
C LEU A 118 29.16 0.78 10.78
N THR A 119 29.05 0.78 12.11
CA THR A 119 27.80 0.91 12.90
C THR A 119 27.86 2.15 13.80
N SER A 120 26.72 2.84 14.01
CA SER A 120 26.37 3.51 15.28
C SER A 120 24.92 4.08 15.26
N GLY A 121 24.32 4.14 16.45
CA GLY A 121 22.87 4.28 16.74
C GLY A 121 22.30 5.69 16.83
N GLY A 122 20.97 5.79 16.76
CA GLY A 122 20.08 6.38 17.79
C GLY A 122 19.41 7.64 17.18
N GLY A 123 18.19 8.08 17.45
CA GLY A 123 17.09 7.68 18.33
C GLY A 123 16.30 8.94 18.71
N GLU A 124 15.10 9.15 18.14
CA GLU A 124 13.89 9.78 18.72
C GLU A 124 12.79 9.86 17.66
N LEU A 125 13.12 10.37 16.46
CA LEU A 125 12.26 10.32 15.27
C LEU A 125 11.88 8.88 14.86
N SER A 126 12.71 7.90 15.25
CA SER A 126 12.48 6.47 15.02
C SER A 126 11.31 5.89 15.80
N ARG A 127 10.96 6.52 16.94
CA ARG A 127 9.80 6.09 17.72
C ARG A 127 8.52 6.47 16.98
N ASN A 128 8.40 7.73 16.56
CA ASN A 128 7.22 8.23 15.85
C ASN A 128 6.99 7.53 14.50
N LEU A 129 8.06 7.20 13.76
CA LEU A 129 7.95 6.45 12.50
C LEU A 129 7.58 4.97 12.68
N ARG A 130 8.09 4.29 13.72
CA ARG A 130 7.67 2.92 14.07
C ARG A 130 6.22 2.88 14.56
N ARG A 131 5.79 3.87 15.36
CA ARG A 131 4.38 4.03 15.79
C ARG A 131 3.45 4.12 14.58
N ARG A 132 3.74 5.01 13.61
CA ARG A 132 2.93 5.20 12.39
C ARG A 132 2.84 3.97 11.49
N ALA A 133 3.92 3.20 11.36
CA ALA A 133 3.97 2.01 10.51
C ALA A 133 3.08 0.85 11.01
N SER A 134 2.85 0.80 12.32
CA SER A 134 2.10 -0.28 12.98
C SER A 134 0.58 0.01 13.09
N TRP A 135 0.16 1.25 12.88
CA TRP A 135 -1.24 1.70 12.90
C TRP A 135 -2.07 1.03 11.82
N PHE A 136 -1.64 1.12 10.56
CA PHE A 136 -2.41 0.66 9.41
C PHE A 136 -2.69 -0.84 9.41
N ALA A 137 -1.77 -1.64 9.94
CA ALA A 137 -1.99 -3.08 10.08
C ALA A 137 -3.18 -3.38 11.03
N ARG A 138 -3.38 -2.56 12.06
CA ARG A 138 -4.50 -2.68 13.02
C ARG A 138 -5.80 -2.11 12.47
N GLU A 139 -5.73 -0.96 11.80
CA GLU A 139 -6.86 -0.35 11.08
C GLU A 139 -7.47 -1.35 10.08
N ARG A 140 -6.64 -1.98 9.23
CA ARG A 140 -7.08 -3.04 8.30
C ARG A 140 -7.80 -4.20 9.01
N VAL A 141 -7.27 -4.67 10.15
CA VAL A 141 -7.93 -5.74 10.93
C VAL A 141 -9.35 -5.33 11.33
N LEU A 142 -9.57 -4.05 11.66
CA LEU A 142 -10.89 -3.52 11.96
C LEU A 142 -11.78 -3.55 10.72
N ARG A 143 -11.35 -3.01 9.57
CA ARG A 143 -12.18 -3.02 8.33
C ARG A 143 -12.54 -4.42 7.84
N GLU A 144 -11.62 -5.38 7.89
CA GLU A 144 -11.93 -6.76 7.50
C GLU A 144 -12.91 -7.44 8.47
N ARG A 145 -12.78 -7.16 9.77
CA ARG A 145 -13.69 -7.71 10.78
C ARG A 145 -15.05 -7.06 10.70
N ASP A 146 -15.10 -5.77 10.39
CA ASP A 146 -16.33 -5.05 10.10
C ASP A 146 -17.06 -5.70 8.93
N LEU A 147 -16.39 -5.93 7.81
CA LEU A 147 -16.99 -6.62 6.66
C LEU A 147 -17.49 -8.03 6.98
N ARG A 148 -16.70 -8.82 7.72
CA ARG A 148 -17.11 -10.17 8.15
C ARG A 148 -18.34 -10.13 9.05
N GLU A 149 -18.39 -9.19 9.98
CA GLU A 149 -19.53 -8.99 10.87
C GLU A 149 -20.77 -8.52 10.09
N LEU A 150 -20.63 -7.53 9.21
CA LEU A 150 -21.71 -7.04 8.35
C LEU A 150 -22.30 -8.16 7.49
N ALA A 151 -21.45 -9.04 6.94
CA ALA A 151 -21.91 -10.20 6.19
C ALA A 151 -22.65 -11.20 7.09
N ALA A 152 -22.13 -11.44 8.29
CA ALA A 152 -22.74 -12.36 9.26
C ALA A 152 -24.12 -11.90 9.76
N VAL A 153 -24.31 -10.59 9.95
CA VAL A 153 -25.61 -10.03 10.36
C VAL A 153 -26.53 -9.70 9.18
N GLY A 154 -26.07 -9.85 7.94
CA GLY A 154 -26.83 -9.51 6.75
C GLY A 154 -27.13 -8.01 6.65
N ALA A 155 -26.15 -7.18 6.99
CA ALA A 155 -26.28 -5.73 7.08
C ALA A 155 -26.82 -5.12 5.77
N GLN A 156 -27.73 -4.17 5.93
CA GLN A 156 -28.35 -3.47 4.80
C GLN A 156 -27.80 -2.04 4.75
N PRO A 157 -27.13 -1.63 3.65
CA PRO A 157 -26.70 -0.25 3.49
C PRO A 157 -27.89 0.72 3.59
N VAL A 158 -27.68 1.85 4.26
CA VAL A 158 -28.61 2.97 4.19
C VAL A 158 -28.56 3.48 2.75
N ARG A 159 -29.69 3.40 2.04
CA ARG A 159 -29.83 4.02 0.73
C ARG A 159 -30.46 5.38 0.93
N SER A 160 -29.92 6.42 0.29
CA SER A 160 -30.53 7.75 0.28
C SER A 160 -31.97 7.61 -0.20
N ARG A 161 -32.92 7.71 0.74
CA ARG A 161 -34.36 7.64 0.45
C ARG A 161 -34.77 8.98 -0.12
N THR A 162 -35.59 8.94 -1.17
CA THR A 162 -36.38 10.10 -1.60
C THR A 162 -37.07 10.71 -0.38
N PRO A 163 -37.02 12.04 -0.16
CA PRO A 163 -37.53 12.65 1.07
C PRO A 163 -39.00 12.29 1.31
N GLY A 164 -39.26 11.52 2.37
CA GLY A 164 -40.62 11.27 2.85
C GLY A 164 -40.87 9.87 3.40
N LEU A 165 -41.43 9.84 4.61
CA LEU A 165 -42.15 8.75 5.29
C LEU A 165 -41.31 7.80 6.18
N ASP A 166 -40.86 8.29 7.34
CA ASP A 166 -41.24 7.85 8.70
C ASP A 166 -40.28 8.48 9.75
N PRO A 167 -40.68 8.63 11.04
CA PRO A 167 -39.93 9.43 12.01
C PRO A 167 -38.72 8.65 12.56
N LEU A 168 -37.51 9.21 12.46
CA LEU A 168 -36.29 8.65 13.04
C LEU A 168 -35.59 9.66 13.97
N ASN A 169 -35.20 9.17 15.14
CA ASN A 169 -34.50 9.94 16.18
C ASN A 169 -32.97 9.93 15.94
N LEU A 170 -32.51 11.10 15.49
CA LEU A 170 -31.21 11.78 15.65
C LEU A 170 -31.57 13.24 16.02
N ALA A 171 -32.40 13.41 17.07
CA ALA A 171 -33.31 14.56 17.23
C ALA A 171 -32.71 15.93 16.84
N ASP A 172 -33.11 16.38 15.63
CA ASP A 172 -33.03 17.72 15.05
C ASP A 172 -31.72 18.26 14.43
N ALA A 173 -30.97 17.47 13.65
CA ALA A 173 -30.09 18.05 12.63
C ALA A 173 -30.80 18.14 11.26
N ARG A 174 -31.50 19.26 11.00
CA ARG A 174 -31.66 19.81 9.63
C ARG A 174 -30.50 20.76 9.27
N GLN A 175 -29.55 20.89 10.20
CA GLN A 175 -28.38 21.76 10.21
C GLN A 175 -27.26 21.05 10.99
N PRO A 176 -25.99 21.31 10.68
CA PRO A 176 -24.85 20.80 11.45
C PRO A 176 -24.97 21.17 12.95
N PRO A 177 -24.47 20.33 13.88
CA PRO A 177 -24.48 20.63 15.32
C PRO A 177 -23.70 21.90 15.69
N ASP A 178 -24.12 22.58 16.75
CA ASP A 178 -23.48 23.80 17.23
C ASP A 178 -22.28 23.49 18.14
N LEU A 179 -21.31 24.42 18.22
CA LEU A 179 -20.17 24.32 19.12
C LEU A 179 -20.63 24.18 20.59
N GLY A 180 -20.13 23.17 21.29
CA GLY A 180 -20.50 22.86 22.68
C GLY A 180 -21.71 21.93 22.83
N ASP A 181 -22.38 21.54 21.73
CA ASP A 181 -23.43 20.53 21.80
C ASP A 181 -22.89 19.18 22.31
N THR A 182 -23.71 18.44 23.05
CA THR A 182 -23.37 17.08 23.48
C THR A 182 -24.10 16.06 22.61
N LEU A 183 -23.33 15.19 21.96
CA LEU A 183 -23.81 14.17 21.03
C LEU A 183 -23.56 12.76 21.58
N SER A 184 -24.30 11.78 21.07
CA SER A 184 -24.23 10.38 21.50
C SER A 184 -23.87 9.48 20.33
N PHE A 185 -22.81 8.69 20.48
CA PHE A 185 -22.25 7.81 19.46
C PHE A 185 -22.25 6.36 19.90
N ARG A 186 -22.33 5.45 18.92
CA ARG A 186 -22.26 4.00 19.11
C ARG A 186 -20.91 3.48 18.64
N VAL A 187 -20.08 3.03 19.56
CA VAL A 187 -18.78 2.43 19.26
C VAL A 187 -18.89 0.91 19.39
N GLY A 188 -18.90 0.22 18.25
CA GLY A 188 -18.97 -1.24 18.17
C GLY A 188 -17.61 -1.93 18.06
N VAL A 189 -16.55 -1.35 18.63
CA VAL A 189 -15.19 -1.91 18.63
C VAL A 189 -14.75 -2.17 20.06
N GLY A 190 -14.20 -3.36 20.31
CA GLY A 190 -13.69 -3.75 21.62
C GLY A 190 -12.25 -4.27 21.60
N ALA A 191 -11.80 -4.72 22.76
CA ALA A 191 -10.46 -5.26 22.98
C ALA A 191 -10.09 -6.33 21.93
N GLY A 192 -8.81 -6.34 21.53
CA GLY A 192 -8.31 -7.24 20.51
C GLY A 192 -8.80 -6.92 19.09
N LEU A 193 -9.29 -5.70 18.85
CA LEU A 193 -9.82 -5.20 17.56
C LEU A 193 -11.08 -5.93 17.10
N ILE A 194 -11.91 -6.40 18.04
CA ILE A 194 -13.15 -7.11 17.70
C ILE A 194 -14.21 -6.08 17.31
N VAL A 195 -14.79 -6.26 16.12
CA VAL A 195 -15.92 -5.46 15.63
C VAL A 195 -17.21 -6.26 15.82
N ASN A 196 -18.24 -5.64 16.39
CA ASN A 196 -19.52 -6.30 16.67
C ASN A 196 -20.68 -5.33 16.36
N CYS A 197 -21.70 -5.86 15.70
CA CYS A 197 -22.92 -5.11 15.42
C CYS A 197 -23.91 -5.06 16.60
N ARG A 198 -23.63 -5.73 17.72
CA ARG A 198 -24.51 -5.83 18.89
C ARG A 198 -23.84 -5.27 20.14
N ASN A 199 -24.65 -4.73 21.05
CA ASN A 199 -24.20 -4.17 22.33
C ASN A 199 -23.06 -3.14 22.19
N PRO A 200 -23.23 -2.08 21.38
CA PRO A 200 -22.20 -1.05 21.23
C PRO A 200 -21.96 -0.30 22.56
N THR A 201 -20.73 0.15 22.77
CA THR A 201 -20.42 1.16 23.79
C THR A 201 -21.07 2.47 23.39
N THR A 202 -21.82 3.09 24.29
CA THR A 202 -22.37 4.43 24.06
C THR A 202 -21.36 5.46 24.56
N VAL A 203 -20.88 6.32 23.66
CA VAL A 203 -19.97 7.42 23.96
C VAL A 203 -20.75 8.73 23.91
N LEU A 204 -20.57 9.57 24.92
CA LEU A 204 -21.06 10.95 24.90
C LEU A 204 -19.87 11.86 24.60
N GLY A 205 -20.04 12.77 23.64
CA GLY A 205 -18.97 13.69 23.25
C GLY A 205 -19.47 15.11 23.11
N GLU A 206 -18.59 16.08 23.36
CA GLU A 206 -18.84 17.52 23.18
C GLU A 206 -18.30 17.98 21.82
N VAL A 207 -19.08 18.76 21.08
CA VAL A 207 -18.63 19.39 19.83
C VAL A 207 -17.56 20.42 20.15
N ARG A 208 -16.32 20.16 19.69
CA ARG A 208 -15.16 21.03 19.87
C ARG A 208 -14.83 21.87 18.64
N TYR A 209 -15.41 21.54 17.49
CA TYR A 209 -15.38 22.32 16.26
C TYR A 209 -16.65 22.07 15.44
N ALA A 210 -17.29 23.14 14.97
CA ALA A 210 -18.43 23.09 14.07
C ALA A 210 -18.09 23.87 12.80
N GLY A 211 -17.70 23.14 11.76
CA GLY A 211 -17.28 23.65 10.47
C GLY A 211 -18.38 23.69 9.40
N GLU A 212 -17.98 23.99 8.17
CA GLU A 212 -18.87 23.92 7.00
C GLU A 212 -19.12 22.47 6.56
N HIS A 213 -18.11 21.59 6.68
CA HIS A 213 -18.18 20.22 6.19
C HIS A 213 -17.82 19.17 7.25
N PHE A 214 -17.03 19.54 8.25
CA PHE A 214 -16.62 18.68 9.34
C PHE A 214 -17.08 19.18 10.71
N THR A 215 -17.45 18.24 11.57
CA THR A 215 -17.71 18.48 12.99
C THR A 215 -16.77 17.61 13.82
N ILE A 216 -15.93 18.25 14.64
CA ILE A 216 -15.05 17.52 15.58
C ILE A 216 -15.75 17.40 16.92
N VAL A 217 -15.79 16.17 17.44
CA VAL A 217 -16.36 15.84 18.73
C VAL A 217 -15.29 15.18 19.60
N GLU A 218 -15.14 15.63 20.84
CA GLU A 218 -14.27 14.99 21.84
C GLU A 218 -15.13 14.23 22.86
N ASP A 219 -14.79 12.97 23.09
CA ASP A 219 -15.39 12.12 24.13
C ASP A 219 -15.21 12.75 25.51
N LEU A 220 -16.31 12.85 26.26
CA LEU A 220 -16.32 13.43 27.60
C LEU A 220 -15.45 12.65 28.60
N GLN A 221 -15.07 11.40 28.32
CA GLN A 221 -14.09 10.67 29.14
C GLN A 221 -12.75 11.39 29.23
N PHE A 222 -12.32 12.10 28.18
CA PHE A 222 -11.07 12.86 28.24
C PHE A 222 -11.13 14.00 29.28
N HIS A 223 -12.31 14.45 29.71
CA HIS A 223 -12.44 15.51 30.71
C HIS A 223 -12.00 15.09 32.13
N ASP A 224 -11.79 13.79 32.34
CA ASP A 224 -11.19 13.27 33.58
C ASP A 224 -9.66 13.52 33.61
N GLN A 225 -9.04 13.83 32.47
CA GLN A 225 -7.62 14.21 32.37
C GLN A 225 -7.40 15.72 32.62
N PRO A 226 -6.20 16.13 33.02
CA PRO A 226 -5.81 17.55 33.06
C PRO A 226 -5.98 18.23 31.69
N ASP A 227 -6.38 19.51 31.68
CA ASP A 227 -6.51 20.29 30.44
C ASP A 227 -5.19 20.37 29.63
N SER A 228 -4.03 20.26 30.31
CA SER A 228 -2.71 20.22 29.66
C SER A 228 -2.46 18.98 28.82
N ASP A 229 -3.26 17.93 29.02
CA ASP A 229 -3.06 16.61 28.42
C ASP A 229 -4.09 16.35 27.31
N ARG A 230 -4.95 17.35 27.06
CA ARG A 230 -6.00 17.35 26.02
C ARG A 230 -5.71 18.39 24.95
N PHE A 231 -6.38 18.30 23.81
CA PHE A 231 -6.36 19.38 22.83
C PHE A 231 -7.10 20.61 23.36
N SER A 232 -6.45 21.76 23.25
CA SER A 232 -7.06 23.07 23.51
C SER A 232 -8.11 23.40 22.45
N ALA A 233 -9.01 24.34 22.76
CA ALA A 233 -9.99 24.82 21.78
C ALA A 233 -9.35 25.37 20.49
N ALA A 234 -8.21 26.08 20.62
CA ALA A 234 -7.47 26.61 19.47
C ALA A 234 -6.85 25.50 18.60
N GLU A 235 -6.42 24.38 19.20
CA GLU A 235 -5.94 23.23 18.43
C GLU A 235 -7.07 22.54 17.69
N PHE A 236 -8.23 22.32 18.33
CA PHE A 236 -9.41 21.78 17.64
C PHE A 236 -9.88 22.68 16.50
N GLU A 237 -9.88 24.00 16.69
CA GLU A 237 -10.18 24.96 15.62
C GLU A 237 -9.16 24.87 14.47
N ALA A 238 -7.86 24.78 14.79
CA ALA A 238 -6.81 24.63 13.78
C ALA A 238 -6.89 23.29 13.04
N ILE A 239 -7.23 22.20 13.72
CA ILE A 239 -7.47 20.88 13.09
C ILE A 239 -8.69 20.99 12.18
N GLY A 240 -9.83 21.43 12.73
CA GLY A 240 -11.09 21.53 12.00
C GLY A 240 -11.01 22.39 10.74
N ARG A 241 -10.35 23.55 10.82
CA ARG A 241 -10.11 24.40 9.65
C ARG A 241 -9.30 23.70 8.57
N GLU A 242 -8.29 22.91 8.92
CA GLU A 242 -7.53 22.18 7.90
C GLU A 242 -8.37 21.05 7.29
N LEU A 243 -9.23 20.41 8.07
CA LEU A 243 -10.18 19.44 7.54
C LEU A 243 -11.15 20.09 6.53
N ASP A 244 -11.73 21.24 6.86
CA ASP A 244 -12.69 21.93 5.99
C ASP A 244 -12.04 22.62 4.79
N GLU A 245 -10.93 23.32 4.98
CA GLU A 245 -10.34 24.21 3.96
C GLU A 245 -9.33 23.49 3.06
N VAL A 246 -8.77 22.36 3.52
CA VAL A 246 -7.74 21.60 2.80
C VAL A 246 -8.24 20.20 2.45
N VAL A 247 -8.55 19.36 3.44
CA VAL A 247 -8.85 17.93 3.22
C VAL A 247 -10.16 17.75 2.46
N TYR A 248 -11.26 18.34 2.94
CA TYR A 248 -12.57 18.18 2.32
C TYR A 248 -12.58 18.54 0.82
N PRO A 249 -12.18 19.76 0.41
CA PRO A 249 -12.29 20.16 -0.98
C PRO A 249 -11.40 19.33 -1.91
N VAL A 250 -10.21 18.92 -1.46
CA VAL A 250 -9.31 18.14 -2.32
C VAL A 250 -9.77 16.69 -2.45
N ASP A 251 -10.20 16.05 -1.36
CA ASP A 251 -10.68 14.67 -1.40
C ASP A 251 -11.99 14.56 -2.15
N VAL A 252 -12.93 15.49 -1.94
CA VAL A 252 -14.16 15.55 -2.75
C VAL A 252 -13.86 15.82 -4.22
N ALA A 253 -12.83 16.62 -4.50
CA ALA A 253 -12.41 16.84 -5.87
C ALA A 253 -11.90 15.55 -6.52
N TYR A 254 -11.06 14.77 -5.85
CA TYR A 254 -10.43 13.56 -6.39
C TYR A 254 -11.33 12.31 -6.35
N PHE A 255 -12.17 12.16 -5.33
CA PHE A 255 -12.87 10.90 -5.02
C PHE A 255 -14.40 11.02 -5.06
N GLY A 256 -14.93 12.24 -5.22
CA GLY A 256 -16.38 12.50 -5.24
C GLY A 256 -16.93 12.91 -3.87
N GLY A 257 -18.14 13.45 -3.84
CA GLY A 257 -18.75 13.97 -2.61
C GLY A 257 -19.38 12.89 -1.73
N PRO A 258 -19.45 13.08 -0.40
CA PRO A 258 -20.14 12.16 0.50
C PRO A 258 -21.64 12.12 0.20
N ALA A 259 -22.30 11.03 0.61
CA ALA A 259 -23.72 10.81 0.37
C ALA A 259 -24.64 11.57 1.34
N ASP A 260 -24.12 11.98 2.51
CA ASP A 260 -24.87 12.63 3.61
C ASP A 260 -26.10 11.80 4.00
N ILE A 261 -25.85 10.57 4.46
CA ILE A 261 -26.91 9.55 4.62
C ILE A 261 -27.92 9.89 5.71
N ASP A 262 -27.55 10.71 6.69
CA ASP A 262 -28.42 11.21 7.75
C ASP A 262 -28.93 12.65 7.52
N ASN A 263 -28.48 13.34 6.45
CA ASN A 263 -28.87 14.71 6.08
C ASN A 263 -28.53 15.76 7.14
N ASN A 264 -27.43 15.57 7.86
CA ASN A 264 -26.95 16.52 8.86
C ASN A 264 -26.01 17.59 8.23
N GLY A 265 -25.53 17.36 7.00
CA GLY A 265 -24.65 18.26 6.26
C GLY A 265 -23.19 18.28 6.73
N THR A 266 -22.75 17.33 7.56
CA THR A 266 -21.41 17.27 8.15
C THR A 266 -20.88 15.84 8.26
N VAL A 267 -19.56 15.68 8.18
CA VAL A 267 -18.88 14.44 8.52
C VAL A 267 -18.31 14.56 9.94
N PHE A 268 -18.54 13.57 10.79
CA PHE A 268 -18.05 13.60 12.17
C PHE A 268 -16.62 13.06 12.28
N ALA A 269 -15.77 13.80 12.99
CA ALA A 269 -14.48 13.31 13.48
C ALA A 269 -14.57 13.16 15.02
N LEU A 270 -14.82 11.93 15.49
CA LEU A 270 -14.97 11.60 16.91
C LEU A 270 -13.62 11.20 17.52
N PHE A 271 -13.05 12.06 18.34
CA PHE A 271 -11.90 11.73 19.20
C PHE A 271 -12.42 10.99 20.44
N THR A 272 -12.08 9.72 20.61
CA THR A 272 -12.62 8.91 21.71
C THR A 272 -11.59 8.04 22.40
N ALA A 273 -11.70 7.95 23.73
CA ALA A 273 -10.89 7.06 24.55
C ALA A 273 -11.09 5.58 24.16
N GLU A 274 -12.21 5.22 23.52
CA GLU A 274 -12.41 3.88 23.00
C GLU A 274 -11.40 3.50 21.91
N VAL A 275 -10.89 4.45 21.13
CA VAL A 275 -9.81 4.21 20.16
C VAL A 275 -8.49 4.00 20.89
N ASN A 276 -8.18 4.83 21.89
CA ASN A 276 -6.97 4.70 22.72
C ASN A 276 -6.89 3.30 23.36
N LYS A 277 -8.01 2.81 23.93
CA LYS A 277 -8.13 1.49 24.57
C LYS A 277 -7.88 0.29 23.63
N LEU A 278 -7.88 0.49 22.31
CA LEU A 278 -7.53 -0.57 21.35
C LEU A 278 -6.05 -0.93 21.39
N THR A 279 -5.24 -0.06 22.01
CA THR A 279 -3.81 -0.22 22.17
C THR A 279 -3.45 -0.18 23.66
N PRO A 280 -3.00 -1.30 24.25
CA PRO A 280 -2.55 -1.31 25.64
C PRO A 280 -1.39 -0.34 25.93
N ALA A 281 -1.36 0.19 27.15
CA ALA A 281 -0.25 1.01 27.65
C ALA A 281 1.13 0.35 27.47
N GLY A 282 2.15 1.15 27.16
CA GLY A 282 3.52 0.69 26.91
C GLY A 282 3.78 0.06 25.53
N GLU A 283 2.77 -0.08 24.68
CA GLU A 283 2.96 -0.50 23.28
C GLU A 283 3.54 0.64 22.43
N GLU A 284 4.52 0.34 21.59
CA GLU A 284 5.07 1.32 20.63
C GLU A 284 4.14 1.56 19.43
N SER A 285 3.08 0.78 19.28
CA SER A 285 2.18 0.76 18.12
C SER A 285 0.80 1.22 18.50
N VAL A 286 0.19 2.20 17.82
CA VAL A 286 -1.13 2.73 18.18
C VAL A 286 -2.14 2.54 17.05
N VAL A 287 -3.44 2.48 17.38
CA VAL A 287 -4.51 2.73 16.39
C VAL A 287 -4.77 4.24 16.36
N ALA A 288 -4.40 4.91 15.27
CA ALA A 288 -4.57 6.36 15.13
C ALA A 288 -6.03 6.76 14.86
N GLY A 289 -6.71 5.95 14.07
CA GLY A 289 -8.11 6.13 13.73
C GLY A 289 -8.55 5.15 12.65
N PHE A 290 -9.84 5.19 12.33
CA PHE A 290 -10.47 4.34 11.33
C PHE A 290 -11.82 4.87 10.87
N PHE A 291 -12.19 4.55 9.64
CA PHE A 291 -13.55 4.50 9.13
C PHE A 291 -14.09 3.07 9.16
N LEU A 292 -15.37 2.89 9.51
CA LEU A 292 -16.06 1.60 9.44
C LEU A 292 -17.32 1.68 8.60
N ALA A 293 -17.44 0.78 7.64
CA ALA A 293 -18.57 0.73 6.72
C ALA A 293 -19.89 0.42 7.44
N ARG A 294 -19.85 -0.19 8.64
CA ARG A 294 -21.06 -0.43 9.44
C ARG A 294 -21.87 0.84 9.69
N ASP A 295 -21.23 1.99 9.86
CA ASP A 295 -21.92 3.23 10.18
C ASP A 295 -22.74 3.74 8.99
N LEU A 296 -22.51 3.17 7.79
CA LEU A 296 -23.31 3.39 6.60
C LEU A 296 -24.47 2.39 6.45
N THR A 297 -24.74 1.55 7.45
CA THR A 297 -25.78 0.49 7.40
C THR A 297 -26.93 0.74 8.38
N SER A 298 -28.11 0.18 8.09
CA SER A 298 -29.30 0.34 8.94
C SER A 298 -29.09 -0.24 10.33
N ARG A 299 -29.49 0.52 11.36
CA ARG A 299 -29.53 0.08 12.76
C ARG A 299 -30.39 -1.16 12.98
N SER A 300 -31.38 -1.38 12.12
CA SER A 300 -32.21 -2.60 12.18
C SER A 300 -31.42 -3.88 11.91
N SER A 301 -30.30 -3.76 11.18
CA SER A 301 -29.41 -4.88 10.86
C SER A 301 -28.10 -4.86 11.64
N CYS A 302 -27.64 -3.68 12.06
CA CYS A 302 -26.44 -3.50 12.88
C CYS A 302 -26.71 -2.46 13.97
N GLU A 303 -27.02 -2.89 15.20
CA GLU A 303 -27.33 -2.01 16.34
C GLU A 303 -26.20 -1.00 16.64
N ALA A 304 -24.95 -1.39 16.37
CA ALA A 304 -23.76 -0.55 16.52
C ALA A 304 -23.60 0.54 15.46
N SER A 305 -24.42 0.56 14.41
CA SER A 305 -24.36 1.59 13.38
C SER A 305 -24.85 2.94 13.92
N ASN A 306 -24.15 4.00 13.57
CA ASN A 306 -24.62 5.38 13.77
C ASN A 306 -25.55 5.88 12.65
N GLU A 307 -25.58 5.19 11.50
CA GLU A 307 -26.29 5.63 10.28
C GLU A 307 -25.78 6.99 9.76
N GLY A 308 -24.47 7.25 9.84
CA GLY A 308 -23.86 8.52 9.41
C GLY A 308 -22.39 8.39 9.01
N GLU A 309 -21.85 9.44 8.40
CA GLU A 309 -20.45 9.58 8.04
C GLU A 309 -19.59 9.94 9.26
N ILE A 310 -18.82 8.97 9.77
CA ILE A 310 -18.04 9.12 11.02
C ILE A 310 -16.64 8.53 10.88
N PHE A 311 -15.65 9.26 11.39
CA PHE A 311 -14.30 8.79 11.69
C PHE A 311 -14.11 8.70 13.19
N TYR A 312 -13.45 7.63 13.63
CA TYR A 312 -13.04 7.46 15.03
C TYR A 312 -11.56 7.71 15.11
N LEU A 313 -11.14 8.63 15.98
CA LEU A 313 -9.77 9.09 16.10
C LEU A 313 -9.27 8.92 17.53
N VAL A 314 -7.96 8.70 17.65
CA VAL A 314 -7.25 8.69 18.92
C VAL A 314 -7.21 10.09 19.52
N GLY A 315 -7.45 10.21 20.83
CA GLY A 315 -7.22 11.45 21.58
C GLY A 315 -5.83 11.49 22.21
N LEU A 316 -5.41 12.66 22.69
CA LEU A 316 -4.18 12.78 23.46
C LEU A 316 -4.28 11.93 24.73
N ASP A 317 -3.17 11.29 25.07
CA ASP A 317 -3.05 10.42 26.24
C ASP A 317 -1.57 10.30 26.64
N PRO A 318 -0.93 11.41 27.05
CA PRO A 318 0.50 11.43 27.35
C PRO A 318 0.88 10.60 28.59
N ASP A 319 -0.07 10.40 29.51
CA ASP A 319 0.13 9.68 30.77
C ASP A 319 -0.37 8.22 30.73
N GLU A 320 -0.83 7.74 29.57
CA GLU A 320 -1.33 6.36 29.35
C GLU A 320 -2.55 5.99 30.22
N ASP A 321 -3.46 6.94 30.45
CA ASP A 321 -4.68 6.74 31.24
C ASP A 321 -5.68 5.81 30.55
N PHE A 322 -5.72 5.83 29.21
CA PHE A 322 -6.65 5.02 28.42
C PHE A 322 -5.95 3.92 27.60
N GLY A 323 -4.74 4.18 27.11
CA GLY A 323 -3.99 3.28 26.25
C GLY A 323 -2.51 3.61 26.15
N ALA A 324 -1.87 3.25 25.03
CA ALA A 324 -0.49 3.64 24.77
C ALA A 324 -0.32 5.17 24.64
N GLU A 325 0.87 5.65 25.01
CA GLU A 325 1.21 7.08 24.99
C GLU A 325 0.90 7.75 23.64
N ILE A 326 0.08 8.81 23.68
CA ILE A 326 -0.19 9.71 22.54
C ILE A 326 0.19 11.12 22.93
N ASP A 327 1.39 11.54 22.51
CA ASP A 327 1.83 12.91 22.70
C ASP A 327 1.13 13.89 21.74
N ARG A 328 1.24 15.18 22.06
CA ARG A 328 0.57 16.28 21.34
C ARG A 328 1.03 16.46 19.90
N GLU A 329 2.32 16.26 19.62
CA GLU A 329 2.87 16.40 18.27
C GLU A 329 2.35 15.26 17.38
N PHE A 330 2.41 14.05 17.91
CA PHE A 330 1.94 12.85 17.26
C PHE A 330 0.43 12.88 17.03
N GLY A 331 -0.36 13.22 18.05
CA GLY A 331 -1.81 13.37 17.94
C GLY A 331 -2.24 14.42 16.93
N ASN A 332 -1.60 15.60 16.91
CA ASN A 332 -1.90 16.66 15.93
C ASN A 332 -1.63 16.21 14.48
N ALA A 333 -0.52 15.51 14.25
CA ALA A 333 -0.20 15.02 12.91
C ALA A 333 -1.20 13.94 12.46
N LEU A 334 -1.55 13.00 13.34
CA LEU A 334 -2.50 11.93 13.05
C LEU A 334 -3.89 12.47 12.75
N ALA A 335 -4.39 13.41 13.54
CA ALA A 335 -5.72 14.00 13.34
C ALA A 335 -5.95 14.51 11.90
N ARG A 336 -4.91 15.02 11.24
CA ARG A 336 -5.00 15.59 9.89
C ARG A 336 -4.80 14.53 8.83
N SER A 337 -3.69 13.79 8.87
CA SER A 337 -3.36 12.79 7.86
C SER A 337 -4.32 11.60 7.87
N THR A 338 -4.74 11.16 9.07
CA THR A 338 -5.66 10.03 9.21
C THR A 338 -7.04 10.39 8.68
N VAL A 339 -7.54 11.62 8.89
CA VAL A 339 -8.84 12.00 8.32
C VAL A 339 -8.80 12.01 6.79
N ALA A 340 -7.75 12.55 6.15
CA ALA A 340 -7.62 12.47 4.68
C ALA A 340 -7.61 11.01 4.18
N HIS A 341 -6.89 10.13 4.88
CA HIS A 341 -6.85 8.71 4.57
C HIS A 341 -8.22 8.03 4.70
N GLU A 342 -8.86 8.16 5.86
CA GLU A 342 -10.14 7.51 6.14
C GLU A 342 -11.29 8.11 5.32
N PHE A 343 -11.20 9.39 4.96
CA PHE A 343 -12.19 10.02 4.11
C PHE A 343 -12.16 9.45 2.69
N ALA A 344 -10.98 9.16 2.14
CA ALA A 344 -10.89 8.45 0.86
C ALA A 344 -11.58 7.07 0.90
N HIS A 345 -11.43 6.30 1.99
CA HIS A 345 -12.15 5.03 2.16
C HIS A 345 -13.66 5.19 2.25
N LEU A 346 -14.13 6.20 3.00
CA LEU A 346 -15.54 6.54 3.09
C LEU A 346 -16.10 6.92 1.73
N LEU A 347 -15.44 7.85 1.02
CA LEU A 347 -15.85 8.31 -0.30
C LEU A 347 -15.85 7.16 -1.31
N ASN A 348 -14.82 6.31 -1.32
CA ASN A 348 -14.77 5.11 -2.16
C ASN A 348 -15.96 4.19 -1.90
N THR A 349 -16.22 3.89 -0.63
CA THR A 349 -17.35 3.04 -0.23
C THR A 349 -18.68 3.66 -0.66
N GLN A 350 -18.87 4.96 -0.47
CA GLN A 350 -20.11 5.63 -0.83
C GLN A 350 -20.31 5.78 -2.34
N GLN A 351 -19.27 6.14 -3.11
CA GLN A 351 -19.38 6.21 -4.57
C GLN A 351 -19.78 4.86 -5.17
N ARG A 352 -19.29 3.75 -4.62
CA ARG A 352 -19.58 2.40 -5.11
C ARG A 352 -20.91 1.87 -4.61
N VAL A 353 -21.16 1.94 -3.31
CA VAL A 353 -22.25 1.24 -2.63
C VAL A 353 -23.47 2.14 -2.48
N THR A 354 -23.31 3.27 -1.79
CA THR A 354 -24.43 4.14 -1.40
C THR A 354 -25.00 4.89 -2.61
N LEU A 355 -24.14 5.56 -3.37
CA LEU A 355 -24.48 6.37 -4.54
C LEU A 355 -24.50 5.51 -5.81
N GLY A 356 -23.53 4.61 -5.94
CA GLY A 356 -23.37 3.72 -7.09
C GLY A 356 -24.36 2.56 -7.14
N SER A 357 -25.11 2.31 -6.04
CA SER A 357 -26.02 1.16 -5.90
C SER A 357 -25.34 -0.22 -5.93
N GLY A 358 -24.03 -0.28 -5.72
CA GLY A 358 -23.27 -1.51 -5.60
C GLY A 358 -23.58 -2.29 -4.32
N ASN A 359 -23.14 -3.54 -4.30
CA ASN A 359 -23.20 -4.44 -3.15
C ASN A 359 -22.02 -4.18 -2.21
N ILE A 360 -22.30 -3.87 -0.93
CA ILE A 360 -21.29 -3.62 0.10
C ILE A 360 -20.29 -4.76 0.31
N PHE A 361 -20.66 -6.00 -0.04
CA PHE A 361 -19.79 -7.18 0.09
C PHE A 361 -19.04 -7.53 -1.20
N GLY A 362 -19.48 -7.01 -2.34
CA GLY A 362 -19.03 -7.46 -3.66
C GLY A 362 -18.37 -6.39 -4.51
N ASP A 363 -18.81 -5.13 -4.37
CA ASP A 363 -18.50 -4.06 -5.33
C ASP A 363 -17.55 -2.99 -4.76
N ARG A 364 -17.11 -3.17 -3.50
CA ARG A 364 -16.02 -2.40 -2.89
C ARG A 364 -14.70 -2.64 -3.62
N GLU A 365 -13.83 -1.64 -3.66
CA GLU A 365 -12.50 -1.79 -4.23
C GLU A 365 -11.65 -2.84 -3.49
N VAL A 366 -10.72 -3.49 -4.20
CA VAL A 366 -9.74 -4.40 -3.60
C VAL A 366 -8.73 -3.62 -2.76
N ALA A 367 -8.22 -4.28 -1.70
CA ALA A 367 -7.39 -3.64 -0.69
C ALA A 367 -6.23 -2.81 -1.27
N TRP A 368 -5.43 -3.37 -2.18
CA TRP A 368 -4.24 -2.65 -2.67
C TRP A 368 -4.59 -1.32 -3.35
N LEU A 369 -5.68 -1.27 -4.11
CA LEU A 369 -6.06 -0.08 -4.86
C LEU A 369 -6.80 0.93 -3.96
N ASP A 370 -7.67 0.45 -3.06
CA ASP A 370 -8.32 1.27 -2.04
C ASP A 370 -7.28 1.99 -1.16
N GLU A 371 -6.25 1.28 -0.74
CA GLU A 371 -5.14 1.82 0.05
C GLU A 371 -4.23 2.77 -0.73
N GLY A 372 -3.98 2.46 -2.01
CA GLY A 372 -3.26 3.36 -2.90
C GLY A 372 -3.96 4.71 -2.98
N MET A 373 -5.28 4.71 -3.18
CA MET A 373 -6.09 5.93 -3.25
C MET A 373 -6.15 6.67 -1.91
N ALA A 374 -6.22 5.98 -0.77
CA ALA A 374 -6.18 6.63 0.55
C ALA A 374 -4.83 7.27 0.85
N HIS A 375 -3.72 6.66 0.43
CA HIS A 375 -2.40 7.29 0.52
C HIS A 375 -2.22 8.43 -0.49
N LEU A 376 -2.87 8.36 -1.66
CA LEU A 376 -2.94 9.50 -2.57
C LEU A 376 -3.71 10.67 -1.95
N ALA A 377 -4.79 10.41 -1.20
CA ALA A 377 -5.54 11.43 -0.47
C ALA A 377 -4.66 12.19 0.52
N GLU A 378 -3.85 11.47 1.31
CA GLU A 378 -2.79 12.08 2.14
C GLU A 378 -1.90 13.00 1.30
N GLU A 379 -1.40 12.52 0.15
CA GLU A 379 -0.51 13.32 -0.70
C GLU A 379 -1.17 14.61 -1.20
N VAL A 380 -2.35 14.53 -1.80
CA VAL A 380 -3.00 15.68 -2.44
C VAL A 380 -3.45 16.71 -1.40
N ALA A 381 -3.87 16.27 -0.20
CA ALA A 381 -4.08 17.16 0.94
C ALA A 381 -2.79 17.86 1.37
N GLY A 382 -1.69 17.12 1.49
CA GLY A 382 -0.39 17.71 1.83
C GLY A 382 0.12 18.70 0.77
N LEU A 383 -0.07 18.42 -0.53
CA LEU A 383 0.27 19.34 -1.61
C LEU A 383 -0.57 20.62 -1.52
N ARG A 384 -1.88 20.48 -1.26
CA ARG A 384 -2.79 21.61 -1.09
C ARG A 384 -2.39 22.47 0.12
N ALA A 385 -2.05 21.85 1.25
CA ALA A 385 -1.59 22.53 2.46
C ALA A 385 -0.26 23.28 2.24
N ALA A 386 0.68 22.66 1.53
CA ALA A 386 1.99 23.26 1.22
C ALA A 386 1.93 24.35 0.14
N GLY A 387 0.80 24.47 -0.59
CA GLY A 387 0.68 25.34 -1.75
C GLY A 387 1.41 24.81 -3.00
N PHE A 388 1.69 23.51 -3.04
CA PHE A 388 2.32 22.84 -4.17
C PHE A 388 1.28 22.27 -5.16
N GLY A 389 1.73 22.08 -6.40
CA GLY A 389 0.98 21.37 -7.43
C GLY A 389 1.56 19.99 -7.69
N THR A 390 0.85 19.19 -8.48
CA THR A 390 1.45 17.99 -9.09
C THR A 390 2.40 18.40 -10.21
N ARG A 391 3.20 17.47 -10.70
CA ARG A 391 4.12 17.70 -11.85
C ARG A 391 5.18 18.79 -11.61
N SER A 392 5.53 19.05 -10.34
CA SER A 392 6.48 20.10 -9.93
C SER A 392 7.91 19.60 -9.68
N ASN A 393 8.16 18.31 -9.90
CA ASN A 393 9.40 17.58 -9.65
C ASN A 393 9.99 17.87 -8.26
N LEU A 394 9.16 17.71 -7.23
CA LEU A 394 9.44 18.15 -5.85
C LEU A 394 10.59 17.36 -5.22
N ASP A 395 11.48 18.08 -4.55
CA ASP A 395 12.55 17.53 -3.70
C ASP A 395 12.53 18.17 -2.29
N LEU A 396 13.44 17.74 -1.41
CA LEU A 396 13.46 18.23 -0.03
C LEU A 396 13.91 19.69 0.06
N ASP A 397 14.70 20.20 -0.89
CA ASP A 397 15.14 21.60 -0.90
C ASP A 397 13.95 22.52 -1.17
N MET A 398 13.06 22.13 -2.08
CA MET A 398 11.79 22.81 -2.32
C MET A 398 10.86 22.76 -1.10
N ILE A 399 10.77 21.60 -0.43
CA ILE A 399 9.94 21.41 0.76
C ILE A 399 10.44 22.23 1.96
N THR A 400 11.75 22.30 2.16
CA THR A 400 12.35 22.94 3.36
C THR A 400 12.52 24.45 3.23
N THR A 401 12.02 25.05 2.15
CA THR A 401 12.08 26.50 1.93
C THR A 401 11.20 27.29 2.92
N GLY A 402 10.18 26.68 3.53
CA GLY A 402 9.32 27.32 4.53
C GLY A 402 8.79 26.35 5.59
N GLU A 403 8.44 26.90 6.75
CA GLU A 403 7.96 26.12 7.91
C GLU A 403 6.60 25.44 7.63
N GLU A 404 5.71 26.11 6.89
CA GLU A 404 4.40 25.55 6.50
C GLU A 404 4.55 24.35 5.55
N GLN A 405 5.44 24.45 4.55
CA GLN A 405 5.73 23.37 3.62
C GLN A 405 6.34 22.16 4.33
N LEU A 406 7.28 22.40 5.26
CA LEU A 406 7.87 21.35 6.07
C LEU A 406 6.84 20.67 6.98
N ALA A 407 5.96 21.45 7.62
CA ALA A 407 4.88 20.91 8.45
C ALA A 407 3.93 20.03 7.62
N ALA A 408 3.47 20.51 6.46
CA ALA A 408 2.63 19.74 5.55
C ALA A 408 3.30 18.43 5.11
N TYR A 409 4.59 18.48 4.76
CA TYR A 409 5.36 17.28 4.43
C TYR A 409 5.44 16.27 5.59
N ASN A 410 5.68 16.74 6.82
CA ASN A 410 5.77 15.90 8.02
C ASN A 410 4.42 15.28 8.42
N HIS A 411 3.31 15.98 8.17
CA HIS A 411 1.97 15.48 8.43
C HIS A 411 1.56 14.45 7.37
N PHE A 412 1.69 14.80 6.09
CA PHE A 412 1.03 14.06 5.01
C PHE A 412 1.95 13.20 4.13
N HIS A 413 3.20 13.61 3.92
CA HIS A 413 4.03 13.03 2.84
C HIS A 413 5.08 12.04 3.34
N ILE A 414 5.73 12.32 4.47
CA ILE A 414 6.88 11.53 4.93
C ILE A 414 6.54 10.04 5.11
N VAL A 415 5.31 9.72 5.53
CA VAL A 415 4.90 8.33 5.74
C VAL A 415 4.70 7.60 4.41
N ASN A 416 4.16 8.27 3.39
CA ASN A 416 4.09 7.76 2.02
C ASN A 416 5.49 7.48 1.46
N GLN A 417 6.44 8.39 1.68
CA GLN A 417 7.84 8.19 1.25
C GLN A 417 8.52 7.04 2.01
N ILE A 418 8.18 6.83 3.28
CA ILE A 418 8.65 5.64 4.00
C ILE A 418 8.11 4.38 3.33
N ARG A 419 6.80 4.29 3.08
CA ARG A 419 6.17 3.10 2.46
C ARG A 419 6.76 2.80 1.09
N LEU A 420 6.81 3.80 0.20
CA LEU A 420 7.40 3.64 -1.13
C LEU A 420 8.85 3.18 -1.02
N GLY A 421 9.65 3.77 -0.13
CA GLY A 421 11.02 3.32 0.07
C GLY A 421 11.13 1.90 0.66
N ARG A 422 10.16 1.45 1.48
CA ARG A 422 10.11 0.05 1.96
C ARG A 422 9.78 -0.92 0.82
N PHE A 423 8.83 -0.58 -0.05
CA PHE A 423 8.57 -1.32 -1.28
C PHE A 423 9.83 -1.42 -2.14
N LEU A 424 10.52 -0.29 -2.38
CA LEU A 424 11.76 -0.25 -3.15
C LEU A 424 12.88 -1.15 -2.59
N ARG A 425 12.81 -1.50 -1.31
CA ARG A 425 13.76 -2.39 -0.62
C ARG A 425 13.26 -3.82 -0.44
N GLY A 426 12.02 -4.13 -0.81
CA GLY A 426 11.39 -5.42 -0.52
C GLY A 426 11.01 -5.61 0.94
N GLY A 427 11.03 -4.55 1.75
CA GLY A 427 10.76 -4.60 3.18
C GLY A 427 11.85 -3.97 4.06
N CYS A 428 11.63 -4.08 5.37
CA CYS A 428 12.56 -3.67 6.42
C CYS A 428 12.52 -4.72 7.55
N PRO A 429 13.53 -5.58 7.72
CA PRO A 429 14.85 -5.53 7.10
C PRO A 429 14.81 -5.68 5.56
N PRO A 430 15.83 -5.17 4.85
CA PRO A 430 15.83 -5.13 3.39
C PRO A 430 15.96 -6.52 2.81
N ASP A 431 15.14 -6.82 1.81
CA ASP A 431 15.23 -8.10 1.11
C ASP A 431 16.29 -8.02 0.00
N PRO A 432 17.13 -9.06 -0.19
CA PRO A 432 18.06 -9.12 -1.31
C PRO A 432 17.37 -8.92 -2.66
N ASP A 433 16.13 -9.39 -2.82
CA ASP A 433 15.32 -9.32 -4.03
C ASP A 433 14.69 -7.95 -4.30
N GLY A 434 14.76 -7.05 -3.31
CA GLY A 434 14.23 -5.70 -3.44
C GLY A 434 12.72 -5.75 -3.70
N PRO A 435 12.18 -4.92 -4.61
CA PRO A 435 10.74 -4.87 -4.88
C PRO A 435 10.13 -6.23 -5.25
N GLY A 436 10.92 -7.14 -5.82
CA GLY A 436 10.52 -8.49 -6.18
C GLY A 436 9.89 -9.28 -5.01
N ALA A 437 10.34 -9.04 -3.77
CA ALA A 437 9.84 -9.75 -2.60
C ALA A 437 8.57 -9.13 -1.99
N ALA A 438 8.14 -7.95 -2.45
CA ALA A 438 6.99 -7.27 -1.87
C ALA A 438 5.66 -7.95 -2.28
N PRO A 439 4.68 -8.09 -1.39
CA PRO A 439 3.37 -8.63 -1.73
C PRO A 439 2.47 -7.54 -2.33
N ALA A 440 2.79 -7.06 -3.54
CA ALA A 440 2.16 -5.87 -4.15
C ALA A 440 0.63 -5.92 -4.25
N LEU A 441 0.05 -7.10 -4.53
CA LEU A 441 -1.40 -7.30 -4.63
C LEU A 441 -2.03 -7.89 -3.36
N GLY A 442 -1.27 -7.94 -2.26
CA GLY A 442 -1.72 -8.48 -0.98
C GLY A 442 -1.29 -9.92 -0.73
N ASP A 443 -1.85 -10.51 0.31
CA ASP A 443 -1.69 -11.90 0.69
C ASP A 443 -2.36 -12.86 -0.30
N ALA A 444 -2.44 -14.16 0.02
CA ALA A 444 -3.02 -15.17 -0.86
C ALA A 444 -4.51 -14.97 -1.19
N VAL A 445 -5.23 -14.11 -0.46
CA VAL A 445 -6.62 -13.77 -0.74
C VAL A 445 -6.79 -12.34 -1.29
N GLY A 446 -5.70 -11.60 -1.50
CA GLY A 446 -5.72 -10.25 -2.07
C GLY A 446 -5.94 -9.14 -1.05
N GLU A 447 -5.81 -9.46 0.24
CA GLU A 447 -5.94 -8.49 1.33
C GLU A 447 -4.56 -7.96 1.75
N ASP A 448 -4.54 -6.83 2.45
CA ASP A 448 -3.29 -6.34 3.03
C ASP A 448 -2.71 -7.40 3.99
N PRO A 449 -1.45 -7.85 3.78
CA PRO A 449 -0.85 -8.97 4.53
C PRO A 449 -0.61 -8.66 6.02
N GLY A 450 -0.76 -7.39 6.44
CA GLY A 450 -0.49 -6.96 7.80
C GLY A 450 1.00 -7.03 8.16
N GLY A 451 1.28 -6.88 9.45
CA GLY A 451 2.66 -6.93 9.97
C GLY A 451 3.61 -5.95 9.27
N VAL A 452 4.87 -6.36 9.08
CA VAL A 452 5.88 -5.52 8.40
C VAL A 452 5.70 -5.49 6.88
N GLU A 453 5.02 -6.47 6.31
CA GLU A 453 4.81 -6.63 4.86
C GLU A 453 3.78 -5.63 4.32
N SER A 454 2.79 -5.27 5.13
CA SER A 454 1.77 -4.24 4.85
C SER A 454 2.37 -2.94 4.30
N LEU A 455 3.53 -2.54 4.82
CA LEU A 455 4.16 -1.27 4.45
C LEU A 455 4.74 -1.29 3.04
N ALA A 456 5.26 -2.45 2.62
CA ALA A 456 5.76 -2.62 1.25
C ALA A 456 4.60 -2.78 0.26
N PHE A 457 3.53 -3.47 0.66
CA PHE A 457 2.26 -3.52 -0.09
C PHE A 457 1.68 -2.12 -0.34
N ARG A 458 1.54 -1.31 0.70
CA ARG A 458 1.07 0.09 0.60
C ARG A 458 2.02 0.97 -0.19
N GLY A 459 3.32 0.72 -0.08
CA GLY A 459 4.35 1.43 -0.84
C GLY A 459 4.25 1.20 -2.34
N PHE A 460 3.97 -0.05 -2.75
CA PHE A 460 3.64 -0.36 -4.14
C PHE A 460 2.38 0.38 -4.57
N ALA A 461 1.30 0.25 -3.79
CA ALA A 461 0.00 0.82 -4.10
C ALA A 461 0.05 2.35 -4.29
N TYR A 462 0.59 3.08 -3.30
CA TYR A 462 0.77 4.53 -3.36
C TYR A 462 1.64 4.95 -4.56
N GLY A 463 2.81 4.32 -4.72
CA GLY A 463 3.72 4.65 -5.80
C GLY A 463 3.06 4.44 -7.18
N PHE A 464 2.35 3.33 -7.35
CA PHE A 464 1.67 3.03 -8.60
C PHE A 464 0.58 4.04 -8.93
N VAL A 465 -0.30 4.40 -7.98
CA VAL A 465 -1.39 5.36 -8.26
C VAL A 465 -0.87 6.79 -8.47
N ARG A 466 0.20 7.20 -7.80
CA ARG A 466 0.85 8.50 -8.04
C ARG A 466 1.47 8.54 -9.44
N TRP A 467 2.18 7.49 -9.82
CA TRP A 467 2.72 7.35 -11.18
C TRP A 467 1.58 7.37 -12.22
N LEU A 468 0.47 6.67 -11.96
CA LEU A 468 -0.71 6.69 -12.82
C LEU A 468 -1.26 8.11 -13.01
N GLY A 469 -1.35 8.88 -11.92
CA GLY A 469 -1.76 10.28 -11.94
C GLY A 469 -0.82 11.15 -12.76
N ASP A 470 0.50 10.96 -12.64
CA ASP A 470 1.51 11.69 -13.41
C ASP A 470 1.40 11.41 -14.92
N GLN A 471 1.23 10.14 -15.29
CA GLN A 471 1.25 9.71 -16.70
C GLN A 471 -0.07 9.89 -17.44
N PHE A 472 -1.18 9.62 -16.77
CA PHE A 472 -2.50 9.52 -17.42
C PHE A 472 -3.51 10.53 -16.87
N GLY A 473 -3.20 11.20 -15.76
CA GLY A 473 -3.98 12.34 -15.30
C GLY A 473 -3.84 13.50 -16.28
N ALA A 474 -4.94 14.18 -16.59
CA ALA A 474 -4.89 15.38 -17.39
C ALA A 474 -4.09 16.47 -16.65
N SER A 475 -3.29 17.25 -17.38
CA SER A 475 -2.65 18.45 -16.85
C SER A 475 -3.50 19.69 -17.15
N GLY A 476 -3.31 20.76 -16.39
CA GLY A 476 -3.91 22.06 -16.72
C GLY A 476 -4.19 22.94 -15.52
N SER A 477 -4.81 24.09 -15.79
CA SER A 477 -5.30 25.00 -14.76
C SER A 477 -6.75 24.72 -14.38
N GLY A 478 -7.12 24.98 -13.13
CA GLY A 478 -8.50 24.89 -12.65
C GLY A 478 -8.92 23.53 -12.11
N GLY A 479 -7.98 22.59 -11.91
CA GLY A 479 -8.17 21.47 -10.99
C GLY A 479 -8.00 21.90 -9.53
N ALA A 480 -8.11 20.93 -8.61
CA ALA A 480 -7.99 21.14 -7.18
C ALA A 480 -6.56 21.51 -6.74
N LEU A 481 -5.57 21.07 -7.52
CA LEU A 481 -4.17 21.44 -7.34
C LEU A 481 -3.63 22.22 -8.54
N PRO A 482 -2.66 23.12 -8.35
CA PRO A 482 -1.95 23.77 -9.44
C PRO A 482 -1.38 22.75 -10.44
N GLY A 483 -1.52 23.02 -11.74
CA GLY A 483 -1.00 22.15 -12.80
C GLY A 483 -1.77 20.85 -13.04
N SER A 484 -2.80 20.58 -12.23
CA SER A 484 -3.53 19.31 -12.23
C SER A 484 -4.93 19.41 -12.86
N ARG A 485 -5.31 18.35 -13.56
CA ARG A 485 -6.69 17.94 -13.89
C ARG A 485 -6.88 16.43 -13.73
N GLU A 486 -6.06 15.81 -12.88
CA GLU A 486 -6.04 14.35 -12.71
C GLU A 486 -7.22 13.83 -11.87
N GLU A 487 -8.05 14.72 -11.32
CA GLU A 487 -9.19 14.37 -10.48
C GLU A 487 -10.19 13.47 -11.22
N GLU A 488 -10.38 13.67 -12.53
CA GLU A 488 -11.30 12.85 -13.32
C GLU A 488 -10.85 11.39 -13.38
N LEU A 489 -9.54 11.15 -13.47
CA LEU A 489 -8.94 9.82 -13.42
C LEU A 489 -9.30 9.13 -12.11
N PHE A 490 -9.07 9.81 -10.99
CA PHE A 490 -9.29 9.25 -9.67
C PHE A 490 -10.76 9.13 -9.30
N ARG A 491 -11.66 10.00 -9.81
CA ARG A 491 -13.11 9.84 -9.65
C ARG A 491 -13.62 8.57 -10.31
N TYR A 492 -13.15 8.30 -11.54
CA TYR A 492 -13.55 7.10 -12.25
C TYR A 492 -12.99 5.85 -11.55
N LEU A 493 -11.72 5.88 -11.15
CA LEU A 493 -11.10 4.81 -10.37
C LEU A 493 -11.84 4.55 -9.05
N THR A 494 -12.27 5.61 -8.36
CA THR A 494 -13.01 5.52 -7.09
C THR A 494 -14.35 4.83 -7.27
N SER A 495 -15.13 5.22 -8.28
CA SER A 495 -16.46 4.63 -8.53
C SER A 495 -16.42 3.24 -9.17
N GLY A 496 -15.33 2.91 -9.87
CA GLY A 496 -15.25 1.73 -10.74
C GLY A 496 -16.11 1.84 -12.00
N GLY A 497 -16.63 3.04 -12.30
CA GLY A 497 -17.61 3.26 -13.36
C GLY A 497 -18.94 2.53 -13.14
N PRO A 498 -19.82 2.47 -14.16
CA PRO A 498 -21.14 1.87 -14.06
C PRO A 498 -21.17 0.38 -13.74
N ALA A 499 -20.04 -0.31 -13.91
CA ALA A 499 -19.90 -1.75 -13.67
C ALA A 499 -19.18 -2.06 -12.34
N HIS A 500 -18.81 -1.04 -11.56
CA HIS A 500 -18.04 -1.16 -10.32
C HIS A 500 -16.79 -2.03 -10.49
N PHE A 501 -16.03 -1.80 -11.57
CA PHE A 501 -14.78 -2.51 -11.80
C PHE A 501 -13.84 -2.36 -10.59
N LYS A 502 -13.00 -3.37 -10.38
CA LYS A 502 -12.09 -3.46 -9.23
C LYS A 502 -10.69 -3.87 -9.64
N GLY A 503 -9.71 -3.54 -8.82
CA GLY A 503 -8.31 -3.90 -8.96
C GLY A 503 -7.75 -3.54 -10.33
N VAL A 504 -6.98 -4.46 -10.91
CA VAL A 504 -6.34 -4.28 -12.21
C VAL A 504 -7.34 -3.91 -13.31
N THR A 505 -8.47 -4.61 -13.41
CA THR A 505 -9.51 -4.30 -14.39
C THR A 505 -10.07 -2.90 -14.21
N ASN A 506 -10.15 -2.38 -12.98
CA ASN A 506 -10.54 -0.99 -12.76
C ASN A 506 -9.53 -0.01 -13.35
N VAL A 507 -8.23 -0.24 -13.14
CA VAL A 507 -7.16 0.58 -13.70
C VAL A 507 -7.26 0.62 -15.23
N GLU A 508 -7.31 -0.53 -15.89
CA GLU A 508 -7.38 -0.65 -17.35
C GLU A 508 -8.62 0.06 -17.91
N ARG A 509 -9.79 -0.14 -17.29
CA ARG A 509 -11.05 0.50 -17.73
C ARG A 509 -11.07 1.99 -17.46
N THR A 510 -10.42 2.45 -16.39
CA THR A 510 -10.24 3.87 -16.09
C THR A 510 -9.39 4.54 -17.16
N LEU A 511 -8.26 3.94 -17.55
CA LEU A 511 -7.41 4.48 -18.62
C LEU A 511 -8.13 4.53 -19.96
N GLN A 512 -8.85 3.46 -20.31
CA GLN A 512 -9.62 3.42 -21.55
C GLN A 512 -10.69 4.52 -21.57
N THR A 513 -11.37 4.74 -20.45
CA THR A 513 -12.52 5.66 -20.38
C THR A 513 -12.09 7.12 -20.25
N VAL A 514 -11.12 7.41 -19.39
CA VAL A 514 -10.73 8.78 -19.03
C VAL A 514 -9.57 9.27 -19.91
N ALA A 515 -8.53 8.47 -20.08
CA ALA A 515 -7.35 8.85 -20.85
C ALA A 515 -7.47 8.51 -22.34
N GLY A 516 -8.44 7.68 -22.73
CA GLY A 516 -8.59 7.20 -24.11
C GLY A 516 -7.46 6.27 -24.56
N VAL A 517 -6.81 5.60 -23.61
CA VAL A 517 -5.66 4.72 -23.85
C VAL A 517 -6.02 3.29 -23.48
N GLU A 518 -5.77 2.36 -24.39
CA GLU A 518 -5.92 0.92 -24.15
C GLU A 518 -4.54 0.34 -23.82
N MET A 519 -4.32 0.08 -22.53
CA MET A 519 -3.11 -0.56 -22.02
C MET A 519 -3.51 -1.67 -21.06
N GLU A 520 -2.93 -2.84 -21.28
CA GLU A 520 -3.09 -4.00 -20.40
C GLU A 520 -2.15 -3.87 -19.19
N TRP A 521 -2.47 -4.57 -18.11
CA TRP A 521 -1.70 -4.58 -16.87
C TRP A 521 -0.21 -4.82 -17.06
N GLU A 522 0.17 -5.73 -17.96
CA GLU A 522 1.57 -6.08 -18.15
C GLU A 522 2.39 -4.91 -18.71
N GLU A 523 1.81 -4.10 -19.61
CA GLU A 523 2.45 -2.90 -20.13
C GLU A 523 2.56 -1.81 -19.05
N LEU A 524 1.49 -1.57 -18.31
CA LEU A 524 1.46 -0.60 -17.21
C LEU A 524 2.50 -0.93 -16.15
N LEU A 525 2.54 -2.20 -15.74
CA LEU A 525 3.49 -2.67 -14.74
C LEU A 525 4.93 -2.54 -15.25
N SER A 526 5.20 -2.89 -16.50
CA SER A 526 6.53 -2.75 -17.10
C SER A 526 7.03 -1.30 -17.09
N LEU A 527 6.18 -0.34 -17.46
CA LEU A 527 6.52 1.08 -17.42
C LEU A 527 6.69 1.59 -15.99
N TYR A 528 5.79 1.25 -15.08
CA TYR A 528 5.90 1.61 -13.67
C TYR A 528 7.20 1.10 -13.06
N LEU A 529 7.51 -0.19 -13.18
CA LEU A 529 8.75 -0.77 -12.65
C LEU A 529 10.01 -0.16 -13.30
N THR A 530 9.96 0.11 -14.60
CA THR A 530 11.05 0.81 -15.29
C THR A 530 11.26 2.21 -14.75
N SER A 531 10.17 2.94 -14.43
CA SER A 531 10.26 4.29 -13.90
C SER A 531 11.04 4.36 -12.59
N LEU A 532 10.94 3.34 -11.72
CA LEU A 532 11.60 3.32 -10.40
C LEU A 532 13.13 3.35 -10.48
N VAL A 533 13.71 2.90 -11.60
CA VAL A 533 15.15 2.94 -11.85
C VAL A 533 15.57 4.00 -12.88
N ALA A 534 14.66 4.39 -13.77
CA ALA A 534 14.91 5.36 -14.84
C ALA A 534 14.80 6.82 -14.39
N ASP A 535 13.92 7.11 -13.42
CA ASP A 535 13.58 8.46 -12.97
C ASP A 535 14.83 9.32 -12.71
N ASP A 536 14.93 10.47 -13.41
CA ASP A 536 16.01 11.44 -13.38
C ASP A 536 17.44 10.86 -13.56
N ARG A 537 17.54 9.67 -14.16
CA ARG A 537 18.81 8.94 -14.40
C ARG A 537 19.05 8.60 -15.86
N VAL A 538 18.11 8.93 -16.73
CA VAL A 538 18.18 8.73 -18.18
C VAL A 538 18.15 10.07 -18.92
N PRO A 539 18.59 10.13 -20.19
CA PRO A 539 18.49 11.35 -20.98
C PRO A 539 17.05 11.84 -21.11
N ALA A 540 16.87 13.14 -21.32
CA ALA A 540 15.54 13.77 -21.44
C ALA A 540 14.74 13.26 -22.66
N GLU A 541 15.40 12.66 -23.64
CA GLU A 541 14.77 12.04 -24.81
C GLU A 541 14.23 10.62 -24.53
N ALA A 542 14.44 10.08 -23.33
CA ALA A 542 13.86 8.82 -22.91
C ALA A 542 12.32 8.88 -22.89
N ASP A 543 11.67 7.72 -22.84
CA ASP A 543 10.21 7.65 -22.73
C ASP A 543 9.75 8.40 -21.46
N PRO A 544 8.95 9.47 -21.58
CA PRO A 544 8.52 10.26 -20.43
C PRO A 544 7.70 9.44 -19.42
N ARG A 545 7.10 8.31 -19.85
CA ARG A 545 6.37 7.39 -18.95
C ARG A 545 7.26 6.68 -17.95
N THR A 546 8.58 6.74 -18.15
CA THR A 546 9.59 6.22 -17.22
C THR A 546 10.10 7.29 -16.25
N GLN A 547 9.56 8.51 -16.29
CA GLN A 547 9.92 9.61 -15.40
C GLN A 547 8.77 9.92 -14.42
N TRP A 548 9.12 10.36 -13.23
CA TRP A 548 8.19 10.91 -12.26
C TRP A 548 8.19 12.41 -12.40
N THR A 549 7.01 13.01 -12.33
CA THR A 549 6.87 14.45 -12.57
C THR A 549 6.43 15.17 -11.32
N THR A 550 5.69 14.53 -10.41
CA THR A 550 5.32 15.14 -9.14
C THR A 550 6.48 15.15 -8.15
N TRP A 551 7.23 14.06 -8.06
CA TRP A 551 8.36 13.89 -7.15
C TRP A 551 9.66 13.66 -7.89
N ASN A 552 10.73 14.32 -7.45
CA ASN A 552 12.10 13.97 -7.81
C ASN A 552 12.58 12.86 -6.88
N LEU A 553 12.28 11.59 -7.17
CA LEU A 553 12.58 10.50 -6.24
C LEU A 553 14.09 10.40 -5.94
N PRO A 554 15.02 10.47 -6.92
CA PRO A 554 16.45 10.39 -6.64
C PRO A 554 16.96 11.51 -5.71
N ALA A 555 16.58 12.77 -5.95
CA ALA A 555 17.02 13.88 -5.11
C ALA A 555 16.39 13.81 -3.72
N LEU A 556 15.07 13.57 -3.65
CA LEU A 556 14.33 13.47 -2.42
C LEU A 556 14.90 12.38 -1.49
N TYR A 557 15.05 11.14 -1.96
CA TYR A 557 15.58 10.07 -1.12
C TYR A 557 17.03 10.29 -0.71
N ARG A 558 17.85 10.93 -1.56
CA ARG A 558 19.23 11.28 -1.21
C ARG A 558 19.25 12.29 -0.08
N GLN A 559 18.49 13.38 -0.20
CA GLN A 559 18.39 14.42 0.83
C GLN A 559 17.80 13.86 2.14
N LEU A 560 16.80 12.97 2.08
CA LEU A 560 16.24 12.29 3.26
C LEU A 560 17.25 11.37 3.93
N SER A 561 18.09 10.68 3.14
CA SER A 561 19.18 9.85 3.66
C SER A 561 20.26 10.69 4.35
N GLU A 562 20.62 11.82 3.75
CA GLU A 562 21.57 12.80 4.30
C GLU A 562 21.04 13.44 5.60
N SER A 563 19.72 13.63 5.71
CA SER A 563 19.05 14.22 6.89
C SER A 563 19.05 13.32 8.13
N ASN A 564 19.45 12.05 8.01
CA ASN A 564 19.61 11.10 9.11
C ASN A 564 18.38 11.05 10.05
N LEU A 565 17.19 10.93 9.46
CA LEU A 565 15.87 11.02 10.13
C LEU A 565 15.55 9.89 11.13
N GLY A 566 16.55 9.19 11.66
CA GLY A 566 16.35 8.18 12.68
C GLY A 566 15.25 7.19 12.34
N ASP A 567 15.47 6.27 11.42
CA ASP A 567 15.01 4.88 11.42
C ASP A 567 15.71 4.30 10.18
N ARG A 568 16.44 3.21 10.33
CA ARG A 568 17.45 2.81 9.32
C ARG A 568 16.84 2.24 8.03
N CYS A 569 15.55 2.38 7.81
CA CYS A 569 14.89 1.89 6.62
C CYS A 569 13.65 2.74 6.35
N PRO A 570 13.48 3.31 5.14
CA PRO A 570 14.29 3.07 3.94
C PRO A 570 15.53 3.97 3.77
N PHE A 571 15.69 5.03 4.57
CA PHE A 571 16.65 6.13 4.35
C PHE A 571 18.14 5.84 4.65
N THR A 572 18.57 4.57 4.67
CA THR A 572 20.00 4.19 4.89
C THR A 572 20.94 4.35 3.70
N ARG A 573 20.45 4.88 2.59
CA ARG A 573 21.19 4.98 1.34
C ARG A 573 20.57 6.07 0.47
N ASP A 574 21.37 6.64 -0.41
CA ASP A 574 20.99 7.72 -1.31
C ASP A 574 19.73 7.41 -2.13
N PHE A 575 19.53 6.14 -2.51
CA PHE A 575 18.28 5.68 -3.11
C PHE A 575 17.91 4.28 -2.62
N PRO A 576 16.64 4.01 -2.23
CA PRO A 576 16.27 2.74 -1.59
C PRO A 576 16.47 1.51 -2.50
N LEU A 577 16.11 1.62 -3.78
CA LEU A 577 16.26 0.54 -4.76
C LEU A 577 17.74 0.30 -5.08
N THR A 578 18.22 -0.91 -4.82
CA THR A 578 19.58 -1.33 -5.19
C THR A 578 19.53 -2.57 -6.07
N PRO A 579 19.64 -2.40 -7.40
CA PRO A 579 19.76 -3.52 -8.31
C PRO A 579 20.96 -4.41 -7.99
N SER A 580 20.82 -5.71 -8.19
CA SER A 580 21.92 -6.67 -8.09
C SER A 580 22.95 -6.38 -9.19
N ARG A 581 24.16 -5.98 -8.80
CA ARG A 581 25.20 -5.53 -9.73
C ARG A 581 25.97 -6.71 -10.32
N VAL A 582 26.09 -6.73 -11.65
CA VAL A 582 26.97 -7.60 -12.42
C VAL A 582 28.01 -6.73 -13.13
N ASN A 583 29.29 -6.90 -12.78
CA ASN A 583 30.37 -6.21 -13.50
C ASN A 583 30.67 -6.96 -14.80
N VAL A 584 30.61 -6.23 -15.92
CA VAL A 584 30.71 -6.76 -17.27
C VAL A 584 32.12 -6.59 -17.83
N HIS A 585 32.72 -7.73 -18.21
CA HIS A 585 34.00 -7.86 -18.87
C HIS A 585 33.98 -9.05 -19.85
N VAL A 586 35.01 -9.19 -20.67
CA VAL A 586 35.12 -10.26 -21.69
C VAL A 586 35.01 -11.69 -21.14
N SER A 587 35.28 -11.87 -19.84
CA SER A 587 35.20 -13.16 -19.13
C SER A 587 33.99 -13.29 -18.20
N THR A 588 33.00 -12.39 -18.27
CA THR A 588 31.82 -12.43 -17.40
C THR A 588 31.05 -13.74 -17.59
N ASN A 589 30.86 -14.44 -16.48
CA ASN A 589 29.92 -15.54 -16.32
C ASN A 589 29.36 -15.44 -14.90
N SER A 590 28.16 -14.88 -14.77
CA SER A 590 27.51 -14.64 -13.48
C SER A 590 26.14 -15.28 -13.48
N SER A 591 25.73 -15.82 -12.35
CA SER A 591 24.40 -16.38 -12.14
C SER A 591 23.85 -15.89 -10.81
N THR A 592 22.57 -15.53 -10.77
CA THR A 592 21.90 -15.03 -9.57
C THR A 592 20.48 -15.57 -9.55
N GLU A 593 20.19 -16.34 -8.51
CA GLU A 593 18.83 -16.76 -8.17
C GLU A 593 18.06 -15.56 -7.59
N PHE A 594 16.75 -15.57 -7.76
CA PHE A 594 15.85 -14.54 -7.26
C PHE A 594 14.45 -15.12 -7.05
N THR A 595 13.66 -14.46 -6.21
CA THR A 595 12.21 -14.64 -6.14
C THR A 595 11.52 -13.36 -6.63
N VAL A 596 10.42 -13.52 -7.36
CA VAL A 596 9.55 -12.42 -7.78
C VAL A 596 8.09 -12.74 -7.45
N ASN A 597 7.44 -11.83 -6.73
CA ASN A 597 6.03 -11.90 -6.41
C ASN A 597 5.18 -11.37 -7.57
N SER A 598 3.90 -11.71 -7.58
CA SER A 598 2.92 -11.13 -8.50
C SER A 598 2.96 -9.61 -8.51
N SER A 599 2.97 -9.05 -9.72
CA SER A 599 2.99 -7.61 -9.98
C SER A 599 4.20 -6.87 -9.41
N THR A 600 5.35 -7.55 -9.30
CA THR A 600 6.62 -6.93 -8.91
C THR A 600 7.75 -7.30 -9.87
N GLY A 601 8.95 -6.75 -9.61
CA GLY A 601 10.12 -6.98 -10.44
C GLY A 601 11.43 -7.04 -9.66
N ARG A 602 12.34 -7.86 -10.19
CA ARG A 602 13.72 -8.02 -9.73
C ARG A 602 14.66 -7.24 -10.62
N TYR A 603 15.53 -6.43 -10.01
CA TYR A 603 16.40 -5.49 -10.72
C TYR A 603 17.85 -5.96 -10.71
N PHE A 604 18.47 -5.92 -11.89
CA PHE A 604 19.89 -6.21 -12.09
C PHE A 604 20.56 -5.07 -12.84
N SER A 605 21.73 -4.64 -12.38
CA SER A 605 22.52 -3.61 -13.06
C SER A 605 23.76 -4.24 -13.68
N LEU A 606 23.82 -4.26 -15.01
CA LEU A 606 24.97 -4.74 -15.78
C LEU A 606 25.85 -3.52 -16.07
N VAL A 607 27.04 -3.46 -15.46
CA VAL A 607 27.91 -2.27 -15.49
C VAL A 607 29.25 -2.59 -16.12
N SER A 608 29.68 -1.80 -17.11
CA SER A 608 30.98 -1.96 -17.78
C SER A 608 31.90 -0.76 -17.56
N SER A 609 33.19 -1.00 -17.33
CA SER A 609 34.19 0.08 -17.15
C SER A 609 34.91 0.50 -18.44
N GLY A 610 34.61 -0.13 -19.58
CA GLY A 610 35.27 0.06 -20.87
C GLY A 610 34.51 -0.67 -21.98
N ALA A 611 35.18 -1.12 -23.04
CA ALA A 611 34.54 -1.89 -24.12
C ALA A 611 33.67 -3.03 -23.56
N THR A 612 32.42 -3.09 -24.02
CA THR A 612 31.42 -4.05 -23.57
C THR A 612 31.39 -5.20 -24.56
N PRO A 613 31.69 -6.45 -24.18
CA PRO A 613 31.49 -7.59 -25.07
C PRO A 613 30.00 -7.79 -25.37
N GLY A 614 29.68 -8.54 -26.44
CA GLY A 614 28.34 -9.10 -26.57
C GLY A 614 28.02 -9.95 -25.34
N LEU A 615 26.82 -9.76 -24.79
CA LEU A 615 26.34 -10.51 -23.64
C LEU A 615 25.16 -11.37 -24.04
N VAL A 616 25.11 -12.60 -23.54
CA VAL A 616 23.91 -13.43 -23.52
C VAL A 616 23.36 -13.38 -22.10
N VAL A 617 22.10 -12.97 -21.97
CA VAL A 617 21.35 -13.00 -20.72
C VAL A 617 20.32 -14.10 -20.84
N GLU A 618 20.27 -14.98 -19.83
CA GLU A 618 19.28 -16.05 -19.73
C GLU A 618 18.45 -15.86 -18.47
N VAL A 619 17.13 -16.03 -18.60
CA VAL A 619 16.20 -16.02 -17.47
C VAL A 619 15.45 -17.35 -17.47
N MET A 620 15.44 -18.03 -16.33
CA MET A 620 14.98 -19.42 -16.22
C MET A 620 14.50 -19.71 -14.80
N ASP A 621 13.85 -20.85 -14.59
CA ASP A 621 13.63 -21.36 -13.24
C ASP A 621 14.96 -21.87 -12.62
N PRO A 622 15.01 -22.14 -11.29
CA PRO A 622 16.23 -22.66 -10.65
C PRO A 622 16.73 -24.01 -11.20
N ALA A 623 15.84 -24.82 -11.80
CA ALA A 623 16.20 -26.08 -12.44
C ALA A 623 16.81 -25.89 -13.86
N GLY A 624 16.77 -24.68 -14.40
CA GLY A 624 17.25 -24.33 -15.73
C GLY A 624 16.21 -24.57 -16.83
N ALA A 625 14.92 -24.72 -16.52
CA ALA A 625 13.80 -24.72 -17.45
C ALA A 625 13.19 -23.31 -17.61
N ASP A 626 12.23 -23.14 -18.51
CA ASP A 626 11.55 -21.85 -18.66
C ASP A 626 10.79 -21.48 -17.38
N LEU A 627 10.64 -20.18 -17.12
CA LEU A 627 9.80 -19.73 -16.01
C LEU A 627 8.36 -20.24 -16.23
N PRO A 628 7.65 -20.64 -15.16
CA PRO A 628 6.32 -21.22 -15.31
C PRO A 628 5.33 -20.18 -15.85
N ASP A 629 4.39 -20.59 -16.72
CA ASP A 629 3.40 -19.69 -17.34
C ASP A 629 2.62 -18.83 -16.32
N ARG A 630 2.38 -19.36 -15.11
CA ARG A 630 1.72 -18.64 -14.01
C ARG A 630 2.47 -17.37 -13.55
N ALA A 631 3.76 -17.24 -13.90
CA ALA A 631 4.55 -16.06 -13.64
C ALA A 631 4.10 -14.88 -14.51
N GLN A 632 3.57 -15.15 -15.71
CA GLN A 632 3.40 -14.14 -16.76
C GLN A 632 4.68 -13.28 -16.86
N ALA A 633 5.82 -13.96 -16.98
CA ALA A 633 7.11 -13.33 -16.86
C ALA A 633 7.31 -12.32 -17.99
N GLN A 634 7.94 -11.19 -17.67
CA GLN A 634 8.47 -10.28 -18.67
C GLN A 634 9.87 -9.83 -18.27
N VAL A 635 10.67 -9.44 -19.25
CA VAL A 635 12.01 -8.89 -19.02
C VAL A 635 12.13 -7.54 -19.68
N THR A 636 12.22 -6.49 -18.88
CA THR A 636 12.46 -5.13 -19.38
C THR A 636 13.96 -4.83 -19.33
N VAL A 637 14.53 -4.42 -20.46
CA VAL A 637 15.93 -4.01 -20.57
C VAL A 637 15.97 -2.52 -20.88
N LEU A 638 16.55 -1.72 -19.97
CA LEU A 638 16.78 -0.29 -20.14
C LEU A 638 18.28 -0.04 -20.29
N ARG A 639 18.68 0.73 -21.31
CA ARG A 639 20.06 1.23 -21.40
C ARG A 639 20.18 2.56 -20.68
N THR A 640 21.05 2.61 -19.66
CA THR A 640 21.29 3.81 -18.85
C THR A 640 22.55 4.58 -19.29
N ARG A 641 23.53 3.89 -19.89
CA ARG A 641 24.75 4.50 -20.44
C ARG A 641 25.17 3.82 -21.74
#